data_AF-A0A196NTL8-F1
#
_entry.id   AF-A0A196NTL8-F1
#
_cell.length_a   1.000
_cell.length_b   1.000
_cell.length_c   1.000
_cell.angle_alpha   90.00
_cell.angle_beta   90.00
_cell.angle_gamma   90.00
#
_symmetry.space_group_name_H-M   'P 1'
#
loop_
_entity.id
_entity.type
_entity.pdbx_description
1 polymer ?
#
loop_
_entity_poly.entity_id
_entity_poly.type
_entity_poly.pdbx_seq_one_letter_code
_entity_poly.pdbx_strand_id
1 'polypeptide(L)'
;MLFGLDGVEVGLLIVFICLFGGILSGFPVAFAIGGAGIISFGIIAAMDSAGLLIHQAIDTSSDAYRALVNTGVKNDAISIFRYPDLPRVAQSVFPQGWETALDRNVSFIVNRMNERVLAGQSIETLLAVLMFVLMGITLERSKIANDLLTTMARVFGPLPGGLAVSIVVVGAFLAASTGIVGATVVTMGLLALPTMLRSGYSPELATGVIAASGTLGQIIPPSIVIVLLGTLAGDLYSAAQEARATAAGCSDALTFLGEPAVVSVGTLFQAALLPGILLALLYALYAFCYALLNPEKAPAVELGTTSSEAITRREAFTWFIGAPALLIVGTILLGNLGGVGSQSTIVSSFSESGDTASLRTNVGPDCQAAMIDLHGQEEWDRAVAQQAEIDAAGGVQTSERLSTEALAEKTAAKIAAAAPIGTGVAIIVVLLGLVLSAGRGVSPSADGRPLILGAIGLVLMVLVDILLIGPVTSSGVMVVLMALPFALAMYGVVYATKLCARNELIRVVFPPLMLIVAVLGSILGGITNPTPAAALGAGGAIMLAAYRKLKDQDRSPKIIIWSTLAIIICILVGVNFDLRINQDGVSFESWVAFFVAYGAYIYAVFGLLFACWVLYTSGVLTPVVRETAKVTSMVFTILIGSQLLNLVVISFGGEHYIQQFLRSFDNELTVFLLVMLVLFILGFVLDFLEIIYIVVPIVGPVIYGGTFDPKWVTIMIAVNLQTSFLTPPFGFALFYLRGVAPASVTTQHIYRGIVPFVLIQVAGLAILWFFPAIVTIVPELMPN
;
A
#
# COMPACT_ATOMS: atom_id res chain seq x y z
N MET A 1 2.11 -43.20 -20.25
CA MET A 1 1.56 -41.86 -20.49
C MET A 1 0.07 -41.99 -20.69
N LEU A 2 -0.74 -41.46 -19.79
CA LEU A 2 -2.19 -41.34 -19.99
C LEU A 2 -2.43 -40.16 -20.95
N PHE A 3 -3.18 -40.37 -22.03
CA PHE A 3 -3.51 -39.35 -23.03
C PHE A 3 -2.33 -38.65 -23.74
N GLY A 4 -1.12 -39.21 -23.68
CA GLY A 4 0.09 -38.57 -24.24
C GLY A 4 0.66 -37.43 -23.39
N LEU A 5 0.11 -37.22 -22.20
CA LEU A 5 0.56 -36.22 -21.24
C LEU A 5 1.56 -36.83 -20.25
N ASP A 6 2.46 -35.99 -19.76
CA ASP A 6 3.41 -36.31 -18.72
C ASP A 6 2.71 -36.50 -17.36
N GLY A 7 3.24 -37.35 -16.49
CA GLY A 7 2.63 -37.64 -15.19
C GLY A 7 2.42 -36.38 -14.33
N VAL A 8 3.32 -35.39 -14.46
CA VAL A 8 3.22 -34.10 -13.76
C VAL A 8 2.11 -33.22 -14.35
N GLU A 9 1.93 -33.20 -15.67
CA GLU A 9 0.84 -32.47 -16.34
C GLU A 9 -0.53 -33.02 -15.94
N VAL A 10 -0.66 -34.35 -15.90
CA VAL A 10 -1.89 -35.01 -15.43
C VAL A 10 -2.14 -34.66 -13.96
N GLY A 11 -1.10 -34.62 -13.12
CA GLY A 11 -1.18 -34.14 -11.74
C GLY A 11 -1.69 -32.71 -11.62
N LEU A 12 -1.12 -31.77 -12.40
CA LEU A 12 -1.58 -30.37 -12.45
C LEU A 12 -3.05 -30.26 -12.90
N LEU A 13 -3.47 -31.05 -13.88
CA LEU A 13 -4.84 -31.07 -14.36
C LEU A 13 -5.81 -31.63 -13.31
N ILE A 14 -5.42 -32.67 -12.55
CA ILE A 14 -6.21 -33.18 -11.43
C ILE A 14 -6.37 -32.10 -10.36
N VAL A 15 -5.27 -31.43 -9.97
CA VAL A 15 -5.31 -30.32 -9.01
C VAL A 15 -6.25 -29.21 -9.49
N PHE A 16 -6.13 -28.81 -10.76
CA PHE A 16 -6.96 -27.79 -11.37
C PHE A 16 -8.45 -28.19 -11.37
N ILE A 17 -8.79 -29.41 -11.79
CA ILE A 17 -10.19 -29.89 -11.78
C ILE A 17 -10.74 -29.97 -10.37
N CYS A 18 -9.98 -30.47 -9.40
CA CYS A 18 -10.42 -30.52 -8.00
C CYS A 18 -10.64 -29.12 -7.42
N LEU A 19 -9.74 -28.18 -7.70
CA LEU A 19 -9.85 -26.79 -7.25
C LEU A 19 -11.07 -26.10 -7.87
N PHE A 20 -11.20 -26.15 -9.20
CA PHE A 20 -12.32 -25.52 -9.91
C PHE A 20 -13.65 -26.19 -9.59
N GLY A 21 -13.68 -27.52 -9.48
CA GLY A 21 -14.87 -28.25 -9.05
C GLY A 21 -15.31 -27.85 -7.64
N GLY A 22 -14.36 -27.69 -6.72
CA GLY A 22 -14.62 -27.20 -5.36
C GLY A 22 -15.20 -25.79 -5.37
N ILE A 23 -14.60 -24.86 -6.11
CA ILE A 23 -15.04 -23.45 -6.18
C ILE A 23 -16.41 -23.33 -6.87
N LEU A 24 -16.60 -24.00 -8.01
CA LEU A 24 -17.85 -23.95 -8.79
C LEU A 24 -19.03 -24.62 -8.08
N SER A 25 -18.76 -25.52 -7.13
CA SER A 25 -19.82 -26.13 -6.30
C SER A 25 -20.48 -25.13 -5.33
N GLY A 26 -19.95 -23.91 -5.21
CA GLY A 26 -20.43 -22.90 -4.26
C GLY A 26 -19.95 -23.16 -2.83
N PHE A 27 -19.05 -24.13 -2.62
CA PHE A 27 -18.40 -24.35 -1.35
C PHE A 27 -17.50 -23.15 -1.00
N PRO A 28 -17.42 -22.72 0.27
CA PRO A 28 -16.59 -21.57 0.62
C PRO A 28 -15.14 -21.83 0.21
N VAL A 29 -14.60 -20.91 -0.61
CA VAL A 29 -13.34 -21.16 -1.33
C VAL A 29 -12.18 -21.48 -0.39
N ALA A 30 -12.15 -20.83 0.77
CA ALA A 30 -11.17 -21.08 1.82
C ALA A 30 -11.04 -22.57 2.19
N PHE A 31 -12.14 -23.32 2.21
CA PHE A 31 -12.13 -24.76 2.44
C PHE A 31 -11.99 -25.56 1.15
N ALA A 32 -12.50 -25.05 0.03
CA ALA A 32 -12.36 -25.70 -1.28
C ALA A 32 -10.89 -25.88 -1.66
N ILE A 33 -10.02 -24.90 -1.36
CA ILE A 33 -8.58 -24.96 -1.66
C ILE A 33 -7.91 -26.11 -0.88
N GLY A 34 -8.10 -26.15 0.44
CA GLY A 34 -7.52 -27.21 1.28
C GLY A 34 -8.07 -28.59 0.93
N GLY A 35 -9.39 -28.69 0.71
CA GLY A 35 -10.05 -29.91 0.26
C GLY A 35 -9.55 -30.38 -1.10
N ALA A 36 -9.37 -29.46 -2.06
CA ALA A 36 -8.81 -29.77 -3.36
C ALA A 36 -7.37 -30.30 -3.24
N GLY A 37 -6.54 -29.73 -2.37
CA GLY A 37 -5.20 -30.25 -2.08
C GLY A 37 -5.23 -31.69 -1.58
N ILE A 38 -6.06 -32.00 -0.58
CA ILE A 38 -6.16 -33.35 -0.01
C ILE A 38 -6.70 -34.35 -1.04
N ILE A 39 -7.79 -34.01 -1.74
CA ILE A 39 -8.44 -34.88 -2.71
C ILE A 39 -7.52 -35.13 -3.90
N SER A 40 -6.90 -34.08 -4.45
CA SER A 40 -5.96 -34.22 -5.57
C SER A 40 -4.74 -35.05 -5.19
N PHE A 41 -4.16 -34.84 -4.00
CA PHE A 41 -3.06 -35.67 -3.52
C PHE A 41 -3.45 -37.15 -3.43
N GLY A 42 -4.63 -37.45 -2.87
CA GLY A 42 -5.14 -38.83 -2.79
C GLY A 42 -5.34 -39.48 -4.16
N ILE A 43 -5.89 -38.74 -5.12
CA ILE A 43 -6.06 -39.23 -6.51
C ILE A 43 -4.70 -39.47 -7.15
N ILE A 44 -3.77 -38.52 -7.04
CA ILE A 44 -2.42 -38.62 -7.62
C ILE A 44 -1.66 -39.81 -6.98
N ALA A 45 -1.70 -39.97 -5.66
CA ALA A 45 -1.07 -41.09 -4.97
C ALA A 45 -1.67 -42.45 -5.39
N ALA A 46 -2.99 -42.54 -5.55
CA ALA A 46 -3.65 -43.75 -6.03
C ALA A 46 -3.26 -44.09 -7.48
N MET A 47 -3.13 -43.08 -8.34
CA MET A 47 -2.73 -43.29 -9.73
C MET A 47 -1.23 -43.60 -9.89
N ASP A 48 -0.36 -42.99 -9.08
CA ASP A 48 1.08 -43.26 -9.06
C ASP A 48 1.38 -44.67 -8.54
N SER A 49 0.72 -45.09 -7.46
CA SER A 49 0.82 -46.48 -6.95
C SER A 49 0.27 -47.53 -7.92
N ALA A 50 -0.70 -47.15 -8.77
CA ALA A 50 -1.17 -47.98 -9.87
C ALA A 50 -0.24 -47.99 -11.10
N GLY A 51 0.88 -47.25 -11.07
CA GLY A 51 1.82 -47.12 -12.18
C GLY A 51 1.28 -46.32 -13.37
N LEU A 52 0.21 -45.57 -13.18
CA LEU A 52 -0.47 -44.80 -14.23
C LEU A 52 0.16 -43.42 -14.46
N LEU A 53 0.80 -42.86 -13.45
CA LEU A 53 1.52 -41.59 -13.53
C LEU A 53 3.02 -41.83 -13.69
N ILE A 54 3.53 -41.57 -14.90
CA ILE A 54 4.95 -41.69 -15.23
C ILE A 54 5.44 -40.31 -15.65
N HIS A 55 6.45 -39.81 -14.97
CA HIS A 55 7.16 -38.58 -15.32
C HIS A 55 8.36 -38.88 -16.23
N GLN A 56 8.50 -38.15 -17.32
CA GLN A 56 9.62 -38.26 -18.26
C GLN A 56 10.73 -37.26 -17.91
N ALA A 57 11.54 -37.57 -16.90
CA ALA A 57 12.65 -36.72 -16.51
C ALA A 57 13.83 -36.83 -17.48
N ILE A 58 14.65 -35.77 -17.56
CA ILE A 58 15.92 -35.80 -18.30
C ILE A 58 16.87 -36.80 -17.62
N ASP A 59 17.51 -37.65 -18.43
CA ASP A 59 18.55 -38.56 -17.96
C ASP A 59 19.84 -37.79 -17.63
N THR A 60 20.00 -37.41 -16.36
CA THR A 60 21.19 -36.73 -15.85
C THR A 60 22.45 -37.61 -15.87
N SER A 61 22.29 -38.92 -16.05
CA SER A 61 23.42 -39.87 -16.16
C SER A 61 23.94 -40.00 -17.60
N SER A 62 23.19 -39.51 -18.58
CA SER A 62 23.54 -39.62 -20.00
C SER A 62 24.78 -38.80 -20.39
N ASP A 63 25.56 -39.32 -21.34
CA ASP A 63 26.72 -38.62 -21.87
C ASP A 63 26.32 -37.31 -22.59
N ALA A 64 25.12 -37.27 -23.16
CA ALA A 64 24.55 -36.06 -23.77
C ALA A 64 24.29 -34.95 -22.73
N TYR A 65 23.75 -35.29 -21.56
CA TYR A 65 23.57 -34.34 -20.46
C TYR A 65 24.92 -33.85 -19.92
N ARG A 66 25.87 -34.76 -19.70
CA ARG A 66 27.23 -34.40 -19.25
C ARG A 66 27.96 -33.52 -20.24
N ALA A 67 27.84 -33.81 -21.54
CA ALA A 67 28.41 -32.97 -22.59
C ALA A 67 27.84 -31.56 -22.54
N LEU A 68 26.51 -31.41 -22.37
CA LEU A 68 25.86 -30.12 -22.26
C LEU A 68 26.33 -29.33 -21.02
N VAL A 69 26.41 -29.98 -19.85
CA VAL A 69 26.94 -29.34 -18.63
C VAL A 69 28.41 -28.92 -18.82
N ASN A 70 29.22 -29.74 -19.49
CA ASN A 70 30.62 -29.43 -19.79
C ASN A 70 30.80 -28.27 -20.76
N THR A 71 29.77 -27.88 -21.53
CA THR A 71 29.80 -26.64 -22.33
C THR A 71 29.58 -25.37 -21.50
N GLY A 72 29.39 -25.50 -20.19
CA GLY A 72 29.16 -24.39 -19.26
C GLY A 72 27.68 -24.07 -19.01
N VAL A 73 26.75 -24.86 -19.56
CA VAL A 73 25.32 -24.70 -19.29
C VAL A 73 25.01 -25.21 -17.87
N LYS A 74 24.48 -24.32 -17.03
CA LYS A 74 24.12 -24.64 -15.65
C LYS A 74 22.90 -25.57 -15.59
N ASN A 75 22.87 -26.44 -14.58
CA ASN A 75 21.85 -27.49 -14.43
C ASN A 75 20.41 -26.95 -14.38
N ASP A 76 20.22 -25.76 -13.82
CA ASP A 76 18.94 -25.08 -13.69
C ASP A 76 18.39 -24.51 -15.02
N ALA A 77 19.27 -24.30 -16.01
CA ALA A 77 18.89 -23.90 -17.36
C ALA A 77 18.57 -25.11 -18.27
N ILE A 78 18.85 -26.34 -17.83
CA ILE A 78 18.59 -27.55 -18.58
C ILE A 78 17.16 -28.03 -18.26
N SER A 79 16.25 -27.90 -19.23
CA SER A 79 14.87 -28.34 -19.11
C SER A 79 14.39 -29.08 -20.36
N ILE A 80 13.32 -29.86 -20.20
CA ILE A 80 12.72 -30.65 -21.29
C ILE A 80 12.23 -29.72 -22.42
N PHE A 81 11.86 -28.49 -22.07
CA PHE A 81 11.36 -27.49 -23.01
C PHE A 81 12.49 -26.85 -23.83
N ARG A 82 13.65 -26.58 -23.21
CA ARG A 82 14.78 -25.93 -23.86
C ARG A 82 15.64 -26.91 -24.66
N TYR A 83 15.76 -28.15 -24.16
CA TYR A 83 16.55 -29.21 -24.79
C TYR A 83 15.71 -30.49 -24.97
N PRO A 84 14.78 -30.49 -25.94
CA PRO A 84 13.84 -31.59 -26.12
C PRO A 84 14.51 -32.90 -26.55
N ASP A 85 15.70 -32.81 -27.17
CA ASP A 85 16.45 -33.94 -27.73
C ASP A 85 17.27 -34.73 -26.70
N LEU A 86 17.32 -34.27 -25.45
CA LEU A 86 18.03 -35.00 -24.40
C LEU A 86 17.34 -36.34 -24.09
N PRO A 87 18.12 -37.41 -23.82
CA PRO A 87 17.57 -38.70 -23.40
C PRO A 87 16.70 -38.55 -22.14
N ARG A 88 15.59 -39.29 -22.09
CA ARG A 88 14.61 -39.23 -20.99
C ARG A 88 14.48 -40.57 -20.30
N VAL A 89 14.29 -40.54 -18.98
CA VAL A 89 14.03 -41.70 -18.15
C VAL A 89 12.63 -41.60 -17.56
N ALA A 90 11.89 -42.70 -17.67
CA ALA A 90 10.59 -42.86 -17.03
C ALA A 90 10.80 -43.06 -15.51
N GLN A 91 10.34 -42.11 -14.72
CA GLN A 91 10.32 -42.20 -13.26
C GLN A 91 8.90 -42.05 -12.72
N SER A 92 8.65 -42.62 -11.53
CA SER A 92 7.42 -42.34 -10.80
C SER A 92 7.37 -40.86 -10.42
N VAL A 93 6.16 -40.32 -10.32
CA VAL A 93 5.92 -38.94 -9.90
C VAL A 93 6.29 -38.75 -8.42
N PHE A 94 6.23 -39.82 -7.61
CA PHE A 94 6.79 -39.88 -6.26
C PHE A 94 7.96 -40.88 -6.18
N PRO A 95 9.21 -40.47 -6.49
CA PRO A 95 10.36 -41.38 -6.55
C PRO A 95 10.64 -42.18 -5.28
N GLN A 96 10.24 -41.66 -4.11
CA GLN A 96 10.42 -42.29 -2.79
C GLN A 96 9.11 -42.82 -2.19
N GLY A 97 8.06 -42.97 -3.01
CA GLY A 97 6.72 -43.34 -2.56
C GLY A 97 5.89 -42.15 -2.06
N TRP A 98 4.57 -42.32 -2.11
CA TRP A 98 3.63 -41.27 -1.69
C TRP A 98 3.61 -41.10 -0.16
N GLU A 99 3.97 -42.12 0.61
CA GLU A 99 4.05 -42.06 2.08
C GLU A 99 5.14 -41.07 2.52
N THR A 100 6.33 -41.19 1.93
CA THR A 100 7.45 -40.28 2.19
C THR A 100 7.11 -38.85 1.76
N ALA A 101 6.40 -38.70 0.63
CA ALA A 101 5.91 -37.40 0.17
C ALA A 101 4.89 -36.81 1.14
N LEU A 102 3.98 -37.63 1.70
CA LEU A 102 3.00 -37.21 2.69
C LEU A 102 3.69 -36.76 3.99
N ASP A 103 4.62 -37.53 4.54
CA ASP A 103 5.35 -37.18 5.77
C ASP A 103 6.13 -35.87 5.60
N ARG A 104 6.81 -35.71 4.47
CA ARG A 104 7.51 -34.48 4.10
C ARG A 104 6.53 -33.31 3.99
N ASN A 105 5.39 -33.50 3.33
CA ASN A 105 4.37 -32.46 3.19
C ASN A 105 3.81 -32.06 4.55
N VAL A 106 3.45 -33.01 5.42
CA VAL A 106 2.93 -32.73 6.77
C VAL A 106 3.96 -31.94 7.59
N SER A 107 5.23 -32.33 7.56
CA SER A 107 6.30 -31.59 8.24
C SER A 107 6.43 -30.16 7.72
N PHE A 108 6.45 -29.97 6.40
CA PHE A 108 6.51 -28.64 5.79
C PHE A 108 5.27 -27.81 6.05
N ILE A 109 4.07 -28.41 6.09
CA ILE A 109 2.83 -27.73 6.45
C ILE A 109 2.96 -27.16 7.86
N VAL A 110 3.39 -27.97 8.83
CA VAL A 110 3.54 -27.53 10.22
C VAL A 110 4.54 -26.38 10.32
N ASN A 111 5.69 -26.49 9.67
CA ASN A 111 6.71 -25.44 9.70
C ASN A 111 6.23 -24.15 9.01
N ARG A 112 5.66 -24.26 7.79
CA ARG A 112 5.11 -23.10 7.08
C ARG A 112 3.93 -22.47 7.80
N MET A 113 3.08 -23.26 8.48
CA MET A 113 2.01 -22.71 9.32
C MET A 113 2.58 -21.94 10.52
N ASN A 114 3.62 -22.47 11.16
CA ASN A 114 4.29 -21.78 12.25
C ASN A 114 4.90 -20.45 11.78
N GLU A 115 5.64 -20.46 10.67
CA GLU A 115 6.28 -19.28 10.11
C GLU A 115 5.30 -18.28 9.52
N ARG A 116 4.27 -18.73 8.78
CA ARG A 116 3.41 -17.81 8.01
C ARG A 116 2.12 -17.39 8.73
N VAL A 117 1.66 -18.16 9.72
CA VAL A 117 0.34 -17.99 10.35
C VAL A 117 0.42 -17.70 11.84
N LEU A 118 1.28 -18.42 12.57
CA LEU A 118 1.26 -18.40 14.04
C LEU A 118 2.31 -17.48 14.67
N ALA A 119 3.55 -17.48 14.18
CA ALA A 119 4.68 -16.93 14.92
C ALA A 119 5.76 -16.21 14.08
N GLY A 120 5.61 -16.07 12.75
CA GLY A 120 6.62 -15.37 11.94
C GLY A 120 6.21 -13.98 11.48
N GLN A 121 7.14 -13.32 10.76
CA GLN A 121 7.07 -11.91 10.35
C GLN A 121 5.84 -11.56 9.51
N SER A 122 5.30 -12.51 8.76
CA SER A 122 4.07 -12.32 7.98
C SER A 122 2.86 -11.99 8.86
N ILE A 123 2.85 -12.39 10.13
CA ILE A 123 1.73 -12.09 11.05
C ILE A 123 1.57 -10.59 11.27
N GLU A 124 2.66 -9.81 11.27
CA GLU A 124 2.59 -8.37 11.43
C GLU A 124 1.83 -7.74 10.26
N THR A 125 2.10 -8.20 9.04
CA THR A 125 1.43 -7.71 7.83
C THR A 125 -0.05 -8.15 7.76
N LEU A 126 -0.36 -9.36 8.22
CA LEU A 126 -1.75 -9.84 8.34
C LEU A 126 -2.53 -9.06 9.41
N LEU A 127 -1.88 -8.62 10.49
CA LEU A 127 -2.49 -7.75 11.50
C LEU A 127 -2.82 -6.37 10.90
N ALA A 128 -1.98 -5.85 9.99
CA ALA A 128 -2.29 -4.62 9.27
C ALA A 128 -3.56 -4.77 8.43
N VAL A 129 -3.73 -5.91 7.73
CA VAL A 129 -4.96 -6.22 6.98
C VAL A 129 -6.18 -6.20 7.91
N LEU A 130 -6.11 -6.86 9.08
CA LEU A 130 -7.19 -6.86 10.07
C LEU A 130 -7.56 -5.42 10.50
N MET A 131 -6.56 -4.58 10.79
CA MET A 131 -6.76 -3.21 11.23
C MET A 131 -7.33 -2.31 10.13
N PHE A 132 -6.91 -2.48 8.87
CA PHE A 132 -7.51 -1.75 7.74
C PHE A 132 -8.95 -2.20 7.46
N VAL A 133 -9.23 -3.49 7.53
CA VAL A 133 -10.59 -4.03 7.44
C VAL A 133 -11.47 -3.43 8.54
N LEU A 134 -10.98 -3.40 9.78
CA LEU A 134 -11.69 -2.82 10.92
C LEU A 134 -11.98 -1.33 10.69
N MET A 135 -11.00 -0.57 10.23
CA MET A 135 -11.13 0.85 9.89
C MET A 135 -12.26 1.06 8.86
N GLY A 136 -12.18 0.34 7.74
CA GLY A 136 -13.15 0.43 6.66
C GLY A 136 -14.58 0.10 7.07
N ILE A 137 -14.77 -1.05 7.71
CA ILE A 137 -16.10 -1.48 8.17
C ILE A 137 -16.65 -0.51 9.22
N THR A 138 -15.80 0.07 10.06
CA THR A 138 -16.21 1.10 11.04
C THR A 138 -16.75 2.35 10.34
N LEU A 139 -16.06 2.85 9.32
CA LEU A 139 -16.49 4.02 8.53
C LEU A 139 -17.77 3.73 7.73
N GLU A 140 -17.91 2.53 7.21
CA GLU A 140 -19.09 2.08 6.48
C GLU A 140 -20.32 1.97 7.40
N ARG A 141 -20.20 1.21 8.50
CA ARG A 141 -21.29 0.95 9.45
C ARG A 141 -21.72 2.20 10.24
N SER A 142 -20.84 3.19 10.37
CA SER A 142 -21.15 4.49 10.96
C SER A 142 -21.83 5.47 10.00
N LYS A 143 -22.25 5.00 8.80
CA LYS A 143 -22.92 5.77 7.73
C LYS A 143 -22.06 6.90 7.15
N ILE A 144 -20.77 7.00 7.48
CA ILE A 144 -19.93 8.12 7.02
C ILE A 144 -19.86 8.11 5.49
N ALA A 145 -19.79 6.92 4.91
CA ALA A 145 -19.94 6.66 3.48
C ALA A 145 -21.19 7.32 2.85
N ASN A 146 -22.34 7.20 3.51
CA ASN A 146 -23.60 7.76 3.01
C ASN A 146 -23.59 9.30 3.04
N ASP A 147 -23.04 9.89 4.10
CA ASP A 147 -22.92 11.34 4.20
C ASP A 147 -21.93 11.88 3.17
N LEU A 148 -20.80 11.21 2.97
CA LEU A 148 -19.84 11.52 1.92
C LEU A 148 -20.50 11.50 0.54
N LEU A 149 -21.24 10.42 0.24
CA LEU A 149 -21.94 10.28 -1.03
C LEU A 149 -22.97 11.38 -1.24
N THR A 150 -23.84 11.62 -0.28
CA THR A 150 -24.90 12.64 -0.40
C THR A 150 -24.34 14.05 -0.45
N THR A 151 -23.22 14.32 0.21
CA THR A 151 -22.54 15.63 0.17
C THR A 151 -21.83 15.83 -1.16
N MET A 152 -21.12 14.82 -1.66
CA MET A 152 -20.47 14.88 -2.97
C MET A 152 -21.48 14.96 -4.11
N ALA A 153 -22.60 14.25 -4.00
CA ALA A 153 -23.71 14.33 -4.94
C ALA A 153 -24.30 15.74 -5.00
N ARG A 154 -24.34 16.47 -3.89
CA ARG A 154 -24.77 17.88 -3.88
C ARG A 154 -23.76 18.83 -4.50
N VAL A 155 -22.47 18.55 -4.32
CA VAL A 155 -21.37 19.38 -4.83
C VAL A 155 -21.23 19.25 -6.35
N PHE A 156 -21.27 18.02 -6.86
CA PHE A 156 -21.13 17.77 -8.30
C PHE A 156 -22.46 17.66 -9.04
N GLY A 157 -23.59 17.46 -8.33
CA GLY A 157 -24.93 17.26 -8.91
C GLY A 157 -25.38 18.28 -9.96
N PRO A 158 -25.11 19.60 -9.81
CA PRO A 158 -25.45 20.59 -10.82
C PRO A 158 -24.72 20.42 -12.15
N LEU A 159 -23.64 19.65 -12.20
CA LEU A 159 -22.91 19.35 -13.42
C LEU A 159 -23.52 18.13 -14.15
N PRO A 160 -23.54 18.12 -15.49
CA PRO A 160 -23.90 16.92 -16.25
C PRO A 160 -23.04 15.72 -15.83
N GLY A 161 -23.67 14.58 -15.52
CA GLY A 161 -22.96 13.39 -15.01
C GLY A 161 -22.41 13.53 -13.58
N GLY A 162 -22.76 14.61 -12.87
CA GLY A 162 -22.24 14.95 -11.56
C GLY A 162 -22.32 13.83 -10.53
N LEU A 163 -23.46 13.14 -10.47
CA LEU A 163 -23.67 12.03 -9.54
C LEU A 163 -22.74 10.83 -9.83
N ALA A 164 -22.44 10.57 -11.10
CA ALA A 164 -21.49 9.52 -11.47
C ALA A 164 -20.06 9.89 -11.06
N VAL A 165 -19.64 11.14 -11.27
CA VAL A 165 -18.34 11.65 -10.80
C VAL A 165 -18.25 11.59 -9.27
N SER A 166 -19.32 11.97 -8.55
CA SER A 166 -19.39 11.82 -7.09
C SER A 166 -19.16 10.39 -6.64
N ILE A 167 -19.72 9.40 -7.34
CA ILE A 167 -19.54 7.99 -6.99
C ILE A 167 -18.09 7.57 -7.19
N VAL A 168 -17.44 7.96 -8.29
CA VAL A 168 -16.02 7.66 -8.52
C VAL A 168 -15.14 8.27 -7.42
N VAL A 169 -15.38 9.53 -7.05
CA VAL A 169 -14.61 10.24 -6.02
C VAL A 169 -14.83 9.62 -4.64
N VAL A 170 -16.09 9.40 -4.25
CA VAL A 170 -16.42 8.81 -2.94
C VAL A 170 -15.95 7.37 -2.89
N GLY A 171 -16.08 6.63 -3.99
CA GLY A 171 -15.56 5.28 -4.08
C GLY A 171 -14.04 5.26 -3.98
N ALA A 172 -13.30 6.18 -4.61
CA ALA A 172 -11.85 6.28 -4.41
C ALA A 172 -11.47 6.48 -2.94
N PHE A 173 -12.17 7.39 -2.22
CA PHE A 173 -11.94 7.62 -0.79
C PHE A 173 -12.31 6.42 0.09
N LEU A 174 -13.48 5.82 -0.15
CA LEU A 174 -13.93 4.67 0.63
C LEU A 174 -13.11 3.43 0.34
N ALA A 175 -12.66 3.26 -0.90
CA ALA A 175 -11.89 2.10 -1.30
C ALA A 175 -10.48 2.14 -0.69
N ALA A 176 -9.87 3.33 -0.56
CA ALA A 176 -8.68 3.53 0.26
C ALA A 176 -8.90 3.12 1.73
N SER A 177 -10.11 3.31 2.25
CA SER A 177 -10.37 3.02 3.67
C SER A 177 -10.77 1.58 3.98
N THR A 178 -11.32 0.86 2.99
CA THR A 178 -11.94 -0.46 3.19
C THR A 178 -11.13 -1.60 2.60
N GLY A 179 -10.49 -1.41 1.44
CA GLY A 179 -9.75 -2.47 0.74
C GLY A 179 -10.57 -3.71 0.33
N ILE A 180 -11.89 -3.74 0.61
CA ILE A 180 -12.79 -4.86 0.31
C ILE A 180 -13.69 -4.46 -0.85
N VAL A 181 -13.30 -4.90 -2.05
CA VAL A 181 -13.99 -4.56 -3.29
C VAL A 181 -15.46 -4.99 -3.27
N GLY A 182 -15.73 -6.25 -2.90
CA GLY A 182 -17.08 -6.79 -2.98
C GLY A 182 -18.07 -6.06 -2.05
N ALA A 183 -17.68 -5.82 -0.81
CA ALA A 183 -18.47 -5.06 0.15
C ALA A 183 -18.74 -3.64 -0.35
N THR A 184 -17.71 -2.97 -0.90
CA THR A 184 -17.85 -1.60 -1.42
C THR A 184 -18.82 -1.54 -2.60
N VAL A 185 -18.74 -2.49 -3.55
CA VAL A 185 -19.65 -2.56 -4.70
C VAL A 185 -21.09 -2.83 -4.24
N VAL A 186 -21.29 -3.74 -3.28
CA VAL A 186 -22.61 -4.05 -2.68
C VAL A 186 -23.18 -2.81 -1.98
N THR A 187 -22.39 -2.14 -1.15
CA THR A 187 -22.85 -0.99 -0.37
C THR A 187 -23.13 0.22 -1.26
N MET A 188 -22.26 0.50 -2.23
CA MET A 188 -22.54 1.52 -3.25
C MET A 188 -23.72 1.14 -4.14
N GLY A 189 -23.89 -0.14 -4.47
CA GLY A 189 -25.05 -0.64 -5.19
C GLY A 189 -26.35 -0.39 -4.44
N LEU A 190 -26.39 -0.66 -3.14
CA LEU A 190 -27.58 -0.45 -2.31
C LEU A 190 -27.90 1.05 -2.08
N LEU A 191 -26.87 1.88 -1.96
CA LEU A 191 -27.04 3.31 -1.64
C LEU A 191 -27.20 4.19 -2.89
N ALA A 192 -26.36 3.99 -3.90
CA ALA A 192 -26.20 4.89 -5.03
C ALA A 192 -27.09 4.49 -6.22
N LEU A 193 -27.19 3.19 -6.55
CA LEU A 193 -27.91 2.73 -7.74
C LEU A 193 -29.39 3.17 -7.75
N PRO A 194 -30.18 3.00 -6.67
CA PRO A 194 -31.58 3.46 -6.66
C PRO A 194 -31.70 4.98 -6.82
N THR A 195 -30.72 5.73 -6.32
CA THR A 195 -30.69 7.19 -6.41
C THR A 195 -30.35 7.65 -7.83
N MET A 196 -29.41 7.00 -8.51
CA MET A 196 -29.08 7.26 -9.91
C MET A 196 -30.28 6.99 -10.84
N LEU A 197 -30.91 5.82 -10.69
CA LEU A 197 -32.05 5.42 -11.52
C LEU A 197 -33.25 6.36 -11.34
N ARG A 198 -33.56 6.77 -10.11
CA ARG A 198 -34.61 7.78 -9.85
C ARG A 198 -34.29 9.15 -10.42
N SER A 199 -33.00 9.47 -10.57
CA SER A 199 -32.54 10.72 -11.16
C SER A 199 -32.40 10.65 -12.69
N GLY A 200 -32.89 9.58 -13.34
CA GLY A 200 -32.90 9.45 -14.80
C GLY A 200 -31.57 8.98 -15.42
N TYR A 201 -30.62 8.48 -14.64
CA TYR A 201 -29.38 7.92 -15.20
C TYR A 201 -29.65 6.58 -15.90
N SER A 202 -28.97 6.36 -17.02
CA SER A 202 -29.00 5.07 -17.72
C SER A 202 -28.51 3.92 -16.82
N PRO A 203 -29.17 2.75 -16.81
CA PRO A 203 -28.74 1.59 -16.05
C PRO A 203 -27.30 1.16 -16.35
N GLU A 204 -26.87 1.27 -17.60
CA GLU A 204 -25.53 0.91 -18.05
C GLU A 204 -24.47 1.80 -17.39
N LEU A 205 -24.63 3.13 -17.45
CA LEU A 205 -23.67 4.04 -16.83
C LEU A 205 -23.67 3.88 -15.31
N ALA A 206 -24.85 3.81 -14.69
CA ALA A 206 -24.97 3.69 -13.25
C ALA A 206 -24.30 2.42 -12.71
N THR A 207 -24.55 1.29 -13.36
CA THR A 207 -23.95 0.01 -12.94
C THR A 207 -22.45 -0.07 -13.24
N GLY A 208 -22.02 0.42 -14.41
CA GLY A 208 -20.61 0.48 -14.79
C GLY A 208 -19.77 1.31 -13.82
N VAL A 209 -20.22 2.53 -13.50
CA VAL A 209 -19.52 3.44 -12.58
C VAL A 209 -19.43 2.85 -11.18
N ILE A 210 -20.51 2.27 -10.65
CA ILE A 210 -20.52 1.68 -9.31
C ILE A 210 -19.58 0.48 -9.24
N ALA A 211 -19.64 -0.43 -10.21
CA ALA A 211 -18.76 -1.60 -10.25
C ALA A 211 -17.30 -1.19 -10.40
N ALA A 212 -16.97 -0.32 -11.38
CA ALA A 212 -15.60 0.16 -11.60
C ALA A 212 -15.05 0.88 -10.36
N SER A 213 -15.82 1.80 -9.78
CA SER A 213 -15.41 2.58 -8.62
C SER A 213 -15.15 1.73 -7.39
N GLY A 214 -15.91 0.65 -7.17
CA GLY A 214 -15.68 -0.25 -6.03
C GLY A 214 -14.39 -1.05 -6.13
N THR A 215 -13.87 -1.29 -7.34
CA THR A 215 -12.59 -2.01 -7.54
C THR A 215 -11.35 -1.16 -7.31
N LEU A 216 -11.48 0.18 -7.24
CA LEU A 216 -10.35 1.07 -6.98
C LEU A 216 -9.64 0.77 -5.65
N GLY A 217 -10.30 0.07 -4.72
CA GLY A 217 -9.73 -0.32 -3.43
C GLY A 217 -8.62 -1.36 -3.53
N GLN A 218 -8.44 -1.98 -4.69
CA GLN A 218 -7.31 -2.88 -4.94
C GLN A 218 -6.01 -2.11 -5.20
N ILE A 219 -6.08 -0.86 -5.67
CA ILE A 219 -4.90 -0.09 -6.07
C ILE A 219 -4.67 1.16 -5.21
N ILE A 220 -5.73 1.83 -4.75
CA ILE A 220 -5.59 3.06 -3.96
C ILE A 220 -5.16 2.73 -2.52
N PRO A 221 -3.99 3.20 -2.05
CA PRO A 221 -3.53 2.95 -0.69
C PRO A 221 -4.40 3.64 0.38
N PRO A 222 -4.52 3.07 1.60
CA PRO A 222 -4.03 1.75 2.02
C PRO A 222 -4.89 0.61 1.47
N SER A 223 -4.28 -0.29 0.67
CA SER A 223 -5.00 -1.39 0.01
C SER A 223 -4.56 -2.74 0.55
N ILE A 224 -5.53 -3.61 0.86
CA ILE A 224 -5.27 -5.01 1.27
C ILE A 224 -4.49 -5.75 0.20
N VAL A 225 -4.82 -5.54 -1.08
CA VAL A 225 -4.14 -6.18 -2.22
C VAL A 225 -2.67 -5.81 -2.24
N ILE A 226 -2.35 -4.52 -2.11
CA ILE A 226 -0.96 -4.04 -2.12
C ILE A 226 -0.20 -4.46 -0.86
N VAL A 227 -0.84 -4.52 0.31
CA VAL A 227 -0.20 -5.05 1.53
C VAL A 227 0.20 -6.51 1.31
N LEU A 228 -0.70 -7.34 0.81
CA LEU A 228 -0.45 -8.77 0.63
C LEU A 228 0.55 -9.05 -0.50
N LEU A 229 0.40 -8.37 -1.63
CA LEU A 229 1.37 -8.41 -2.71
C LEU A 229 2.73 -7.91 -2.25
N GLY A 230 2.79 -6.86 -1.42
CA GLY A 230 4.06 -6.31 -0.99
C GLY A 230 4.85 -7.22 -0.07
N THR A 231 4.18 -7.89 0.88
CA THR A 231 4.84 -8.90 1.70
C THR A 231 5.39 -10.04 0.83
N LEU A 232 4.56 -10.60 -0.06
CA LEU A 232 4.96 -11.75 -0.87
C LEU A 232 5.97 -11.39 -1.96
N ALA A 233 5.81 -10.26 -2.63
CA ALA A 233 6.74 -9.78 -3.65
C ALA A 233 8.10 -9.46 -3.03
N GLY A 234 8.13 -8.84 -1.85
CA GLY A 234 9.38 -8.60 -1.11
C GLY A 234 10.12 -9.90 -0.80
N ASP A 235 9.42 -10.89 -0.23
CA ASP A 235 9.99 -12.20 0.08
C ASP A 235 10.49 -12.93 -1.19
N LEU A 236 9.67 -12.96 -2.25
CA LEU A 236 10.00 -13.64 -3.50
C LEU A 236 11.12 -12.94 -4.27
N TYR A 237 11.16 -11.61 -4.26
CA TYR A 237 12.23 -10.82 -4.87
C TYR A 237 13.55 -11.06 -4.15
N SER A 238 13.55 -10.94 -2.82
CA SER A 238 14.75 -11.19 -2.03
C SER A 238 15.30 -12.60 -2.25
N ALA A 239 14.43 -13.63 -2.18
CA ALA A 239 14.84 -15.01 -2.39
C ALA A 239 15.29 -15.29 -3.83
N ALA A 240 14.62 -14.72 -4.84
CA ALA A 240 14.97 -14.94 -6.24
C ALA A 240 16.28 -14.26 -6.62
N GLN A 241 16.55 -13.05 -6.11
CA GLN A 241 17.81 -12.35 -6.34
C GLN A 241 18.97 -13.02 -5.60
N GLU A 242 18.75 -13.58 -4.40
CA GLU A 242 19.76 -14.37 -3.69
C GLU A 242 20.15 -15.63 -4.48
N ALA A 243 19.16 -16.33 -5.04
CA ALA A 243 19.39 -17.47 -5.91
C ALA A 243 20.14 -17.07 -7.19
N ARG A 244 19.81 -15.92 -7.78
CA ARG A 244 20.50 -15.36 -8.95
C ARG A 244 21.95 -15.00 -8.65
N ALA A 245 22.21 -14.35 -7.51
CA ALA A 245 23.55 -14.00 -7.07
C ALA A 245 24.42 -15.23 -6.83
N THR A 246 23.88 -16.23 -6.13
CA THR A 246 24.56 -17.52 -5.91
C THR A 246 24.85 -18.21 -7.24
N ALA A 247 23.87 -18.21 -8.16
CA ALA A 247 24.06 -18.76 -9.50
C ALA A 247 25.15 -17.99 -10.27
N ALA A 248 25.25 -16.67 -10.12
CA ALA A 248 26.27 -15.83 -10.72
C ALA A 248 27.67 -15.96 -10.07
N GLY A 249 27.81 -16.78 -9.02
CA GLY A 249 29.08 -16.98 -8.30
C GLY A 249 29.37 -15.91 -7.24
N CYS A 250 28.40 -15.05 -6.94
CA CYS A 250 28.47 -14.06 -5.85
C CYS A 250 28.00 -14.66 -4.52
N SER A 251 28.45 -14.08 -3.40
CA SER A 251 28.12 -14.57 -2.05
C SER A 251 26.69 -14.26 -1.60
N ASP A 252 26.12 -13.15 -2.06
CA ASP A 252 24.84 -12.61 -1.61
C ASP A 252 24.28 -11.61 -2.64
N ALA A 253 22.97 -11.37 -2.61
CA ALA A 253 22.29 -10.46 -3.51
C ALA A 253 22.77 -9.01 -3.40
N LEU A 254 23.12 -8.54 -2.19
CA LEU A 254 23.60 -7.17 -1.98
C LEU A 254 24.94 -6.95 -2.69
N THR A 255 25.84 -7.94 -2.64
CA THR A 255 27.10 -7.91 -3.41
C THR A 255 26.84 -7.85 -4.91
N PHE A 256 25.88 -8.64 -5.41
CA PHE A 256 25.60 -8.71 -6.85
C PHE A 256 24.90 -7.45 -7.39
N LEU A 257 23.88 -6.95 -6.69
CA LEU A 257 23.05 -5.83 -7.12
C LEU A 257 23.61 -4.45 -6.71
N GLY A 258 24.50 -4.39 -5.70
CA GLY A 258 24.97 -3.12 -5.12
C GLY A 258 23.98 -2.45 -4.17
N GLU A 259 22.71 -2.88 -4.18
CA GLU A 259 21.65 -2.40 -3.29
C GLU A 259 20.91 -3.57 -2.60
N PRO A 260 20.30 -3.35 -1.43
CA PRO A 260 19.56 -4.40 -0.74
C PRO A 260 18.38 -4.88 -1.59
N ALA A 261 18.29 -6.19 -1.83
CA ALA A 261 17.20 -6.83 -2.57
C ALA A 261 15.90 -6.89 -1.74
N VAL A 262 15.38 -5.73 -1.32
CA VAL A 262 14.21 -5.62 -0.45
C VAL A 262 13.18 -4.67 -1.05
N VAL A 263 11.92 -5.10 -1.01
CA VAL A 263 10.77 -4.27 -1.39
C VAL A 263 9.84 -4.20 -0.21
N SER A 264 9.65 -3.01 0.34
CA SER A 264 8.75 -2.80 1.47
C SER A 264 7.32 -2.54 0.99
N VAL A 265 6.35 -2.85 1.84
CA VAL A 265 4.94 -2.48 1.62
C VAL A 265 4.77 -0.95 1.50
N GLY A 266 5.55 -0.17 2.24
CA GLY A 266 5.51 1.29 2.19
C GLY A 266 5.95 1.84 0.83
N THR A 267 7.03 1.29 0.27
CA THR A 267 7.51 1.63 -1.09
C THR A 267 6.47 1.27 -2.14
N LEU A 268 5.76 0.16 -1.98
CA LEU A 268 4.67 -0.21 -2.90
C LEU A 268 3.42 0.67 -2.73
N PHE A 269 3.14 1.19 -1.54
CA PHE A 269 2.12 2.22 -1.35
C PHE A 269 2.49 3.52 -2.08
N GLN A 270 3.75 3.96 -2.00
CA GLN A 270 4.24 5.09 -2.78
C GLN A 270 4.05 4.83 -4.29
N ALA A 271 4.45 3.64 -4.76
CA ALA A 271 4.37 3.24 -6.16
C ALA A 271 2.92 3.13 -6.69
N ALA A 272 1.97 2.70 -5.85
CA ALA A 272 0.57 2.53 -6.21
C ALA A 272 -0.24 3.85 -6.24
N LEU A 273 0.24 4.89 -5.56
CA LEU A 273 -0.51 6.13 -5.34
C LEU A 273 -0.88 6.84 -6.66
N LEU A 274 0.10 7.10 -7.53
CA LEU A 274 -0.14 7.77 -8.81
C LEU A 274 -0.98 6.91 -9.78
N PRO A 275 -0.69 5.61 -10.00
CA PRO A 275 -1.55 4.73 -10.79
C PRO A 275 -3.01 4.71 -10.31
N GLY A 276 -3.22 4.64 -8.99
CA GLY A 276 -4.56 4.64 -8.41
C GLY A 276 -5.32 5.95 -8.66
N ILE A 277 -4.66 7.10 -8.49
CA ILE A 277 -5.24 8.42 -8.79
C ILE A 277 -5.50 8.56 -10.29
N LEU A 278 -4.57 8.13 -11.14
CA LEU A 278 -4.70 8.15 -12.60
C LEU A 278 -5.95 7.38 -13.04
N LEU A 279 -6.15 6.16 -12.56
CA LEU A 279 -7.32 5.35 -12.90
C LEU A 279 -8.62 5.99 -12.41
N ALA A 280 -8.65 6.52 -11.19
CA ALA A 280 -9.82 7.24 -10.67
C ALA A 280 -10.15 8.48 -11.52
N LEU A 281 -9.14 9.24 -11.95
CA LEU A 281 -9.30 10.40 -12.84
C LEU A 281 -9.81 9.99 -14.21
N LEU A 282 -9.29 8.92 -14.81
CA LEU A 282 -9.76 8.41 -16.10
C LEU A 282 -11.22 7.96 -16.03
N TYR A 283 -11.63 7.30 -14.93
CA TYR A 283 -13.03 6.92 -14.70
C TYR A 283 -13.96 8.13 -14.57
N ALA A 284 -13.56 9.13 -13.78
CA ALA A 284 -14.32 10.36 -13.61
C ALA A 284 -14.43 11.15 -14.92
N LEU A 285 -13.32 11.26 -15.66
CA LEU A 285 -13.27 11.93 -16.95
C LEU A 285 -14.17 11.24 -17.96
N TYR A 286 -14.14 9.91 -18.04
CA TYR A 286 -15.05 9.16 -18.90
C TYR A 286 -16.52 9.40 -18.54
N ALA A 287 -16.87 9.31 -17.26
CA ALA A 287 -18.24 9.55 -16.81
C ALA A 287 -18.72 10.98 -17.16
N PHE A 288 -17.84 11.98 -16.99
CA PHE A 288 -18.12 13.37 -17.33
C PHE A 288 -18.25 13.58 -18.85
N CYS A 289 -17.29 13.10 -19.65
CA CYS A 289 -17.34 13.19 -21.11
C CYS A 289 -18.55 12.45 -21.69
N TYR A 290 -18.88 11.27 -21.17
CA TYR A 290 -20.06 10.52 -21.59
C TYR A 290 -21.35 11.31 -21.32
N ALA A 291 -21.44 12.00 -20.19
CA ALA A 291 -22.59 12.85 -19.84
C ALA A 291 -22.69 14.11 -20.70
N LEU A 292 -21.56 14.74 -21.05
CA LEU A 292 -21.56 15.87 -21.99
C LEU A 292 -22.03 15.46 -23.39
N LEU A 293 -21.65 14.27 -23.84
CA LEU A 293 -22.06 13.74 -25.15
C LEU A 293 -23.48 13.17 -25.13
N ASN A 294 -23.98 12.69 -23.99
CA ASN A 294 -25.31 12.11 -23.83
C ASN A 294 -26.06 12.72 -22.63
N PRO A 295 -26.51 13.98 -22.70
CA PRO A 295 -27.16 14.66 -21.57
C PRO A 295 -28.43 13.96 -21.07
N GLU A 296 -29.18 13.30 -21.97
CA GLU A 296 -30.40 12.56 -21.61
C GLU A 296 -30.13 11.32 -20.76
N LYS A 297 -28.94 10.71 -20.89
CA LYS A 297 -28.58 9.46 -20.19
C LYS A 297 -27.89 9.69 -18.85
N ALA A 298 -27.50 10.93 -18.56
CA ALA A 298 -26.81 11.35 -17.35
C ALA A 298 -27.12 12.82 -17.02
N PRO A 299 -28.38 13.14 -16.70
CA PRO A 299 -28.80 14.52 -16.47
C PRO A 299 -28.15 15.13 -15.22
N ALA A 300 -28.09 16.46 -15.19
CA ALA A 300 -27.75 17.20 -13.98
C ALA A 300 -28.88 17.06 -12.95
N VAL A 301 -28.51 16.88 -11.69
CA VAL A 301 -29.45 16.65 -10.59
C VAL A 301 -29.26 17.76 -9.55
N GLU A 302 -30.27 18.62 -9.41
CA GLU A 302 -30.28 19.62 -8.35
C GLU A 302 -30.69 18.98 -7.01
N LEU A 303 -29.71 18.52 -6.25
CA LEU A 303 -29.92 17.98 -4.90
C LEU A 303 -29.98 19.11 -3.86
N GLY A 304 -30.87 20.08 -4.01
CA GLY A 304 -31.05 21.19 -3.06
C GLY A 304 -29.84 22.13 -2.95
N THR A 305 -30.02 23.26 -2.26
CA THR A 305 -28.97 24.28 -2.10
C THR A 305 -27.97 23.85 -1.03
N THR A 306 -26.68 23.75 -1.36
CA THR A 306 -25.62 23.70 -0.35
C THR A 306 -25.61 25.01 0.45
N SER A 307 -25.50 24.90 1.78
CA SER A 307 -25.34 26.04 2.72
C SER A 307 -23.97 26.73 2.60
N SER A 308 -23.39 26.76 1.40
CA SER A 308 -22.12 27.40 1.10
C SER A 308 -22.38 28.81 0.59
N GLU A 309 -21.80 29.80 1.26
CA GLU A 309 -21.70 31.18 0.79
C GLU A 309 -21.19 31.22 -0.67
N ALA A 310 -21.67 32.16 -1.48
CA ALA A 310 -21.24 32.27 -2.87
C ALA A 310 -19.81 32.81 -2.93
N ILE A 311 -18.84 31.95 -3.28
CA ILE A 311 -17.43 32.29 -3.39
C ILE A 311 -17.13 32.73 -4.83
N THR A 312 -16.50 33.88 -5.01
CA THR A 312 -16.08 34.32 -6.36
C THR A 312 -14.90 33.49 -6.87
N ARG A 313 -14.76 33.34 -8.20
CA ARG A 313 -13.61 32.60 -8.78
C ARG A 313 -12.24 33.15 -8.31
N ARG A 314 -12.14 34.47 -8.12
CA ARG A 314 -10.93 35.13 -7.64
C ARG A 314 -10.64 34.76 -6.18
N GLU A 315 -11.64 34.77 -5.31
CA GLU A 315 -11.48 34.36 -3.92
C GLU A 315 -11.14 32.88 -3.80
N ALA A 316 -11.82 32.02 -4.57
CA ALA A 316 -11.54 30.60 -4.60
C ALA A 316 -10.09 30.32 -5.02
N PHE A 317 -9.64 30.95 -6.12
CA PHE A 317 -8.25 30.83 -6.56
C PHE A 317 -7.27 31.37 -5.51
N THR A 318 -7.53 32.54 -4.93
CA THR A 318 -6.60 33.18 -3.98
C THR A 318 -6.41 32.33 -2.72
N TRP A 319 -7.49 31.83 -2.13
CA TRP A 319 -7.45 31.20 -0.80
C TRP A 319 -7.30 29.67 -0.81
N PHE A 320 -7.78 28.98 -1.86
CA PHE A 320 -7.63 27.52 -1.96
C PHE A 320 -6.45 27.06 -2.81
N ILE A 321 -5.93 27.91 -3.70
CA ILE A 321 -4.80 27.56 -4.58
C ILE A 321 -3.61 28.48 -4.34
N GLY A 322 -3.78 29.79 -4.54
CA GLY A 322 -2.69 30.78 -4.50
C GLY A 322 -1.97 30.83 -3.16
N ALA A 323 -2.70 31.01 -2.05
CA ALA A 323 -2.11 31.08 -0.71
C ALA A 323 -1.49 29.74 -0.27
N PRO A 324 -2.15 28.56 -0.44
CA PRO A 324 -1.51 27.27 -0.18
C PRO A 324 -0.25 27.03 -1.02
N ALA A 325 -0.30 27.31 -2.33
CA ALA A 325 0.85 27.17 -3.21
C ALA A 325 1.99 28.10 -2.79
N LEU A 326 1.70 29.36 -2.45
CA LEU A 326 2.69 30.32 -1.97
C LEU A 326 3.32 29.89 -0.64
N LEU A 327 2.54 29.35 0.30
CA LEU A 327 3.08 28.82 1.56
C LEU A 327 3.97 27.60 1.32
N ILE A 328 3.50 26.60 0.59
CA ILE A 328 4.24 25.35 0.38
C ILE A 328 5.47 25.57 -0.50
N VAL A 329 5.29 26.16 -1.69
CA VAL A 329 6.39 26.42 -2.62
C VAL A 329 7.35 27.45 -2.04
N GLY A 330 6.84 28.46 -1.33
CA GLY A 330 7.69 29.43 -0.63
C GLY A 330 8.58 28.77 0.42
N THR A 331 8.04 27.88 1.24
CA THR A 331 8.84 27.13 2.23
C THR A 331 9.82 26.16 1.57
N ILE A 332 9.44 25.48 0.48
CA ILE A 332 10.36 24.60 -0.27
C ILE A 332 11.50 25.41 -0.91
N LEU A 333 11.20 26.56 -1.52
CA LEU A 333 12.21 27.45 -2.09
C LEU A 333 13.14 27.99 -1.01
N LEU A 334 12.60 28.40 0.15
CA LEU A 334 13.41 28.79 1.29
C LEU A 334 14.27 27.63 1.81
N GLY A 335 13.79 26.39 1.76
CA GLY A 335 14.59 25.20 2.05
C GLY A 335 15.76 25.03 1.10
N ASN A 336 15.51 25.11 -0.21
CA ASN A 336 16.54 24.99 -1.25
C ASN A 336 17.56 26.15 -1.21
N LEU A 337 17.17 27.33 -0.72
CA LEU A 337 18.03 28.49 -0.55
C LEU A 337 18.76 28.50 0.81
N GLY A 338 18.61 27.46 1.64
CA GLY A 338 19.24 27.36 2.97
C GLY A 338 18.60 28.24 4.05
N GLY A 339 17.46 28.86 3.77
CA GLY A 339 16.69 29.65 4.74
C GLY A 339 15.88 28.79 5.72
N VAL A 340 15.47 27.59 5.32
CA VAL A 340 14.79 26.59 6.17
C VAL A 340 15.64 25.33 6.22
N GLY A 341 15.89 24.81 7.41
CA GLY A 341 16.72 23.60 7.57
C GLY A 341 16.81 23.11 9.00
N SER A 342 17.62 22.08 9.21
CA SER A 342 17.83 21.52 10.54
C SER A 342 18.61 22.51 11.42
N GLN A 343 18.10 22.75 12.62
CA GLN A 343 18.80 23.46 13.70
C GLN A 343 19.33 22.49 14.77
N SER A 344 19.27 21.18 14.51
CA SER A 344 19.71 20.16 15.46
C SER A 344 21.23 20.20 15.63
N THR A 345 21.68 20.38 16.87
CA THR A 345 23.08 20.29 17.28
C THR A 345 23.48 18.89 17.72
N ILE A 346 22.56 17.92 17.63
CA ILE A 346 22.83 16.53 18.00
C ILE A 346 23.82 15.93 16.98
N VAL A 347 25.01 15.60 17.46
CA VAL A 347 26.04 14.87 16.71
C VAL A 347 26.06 13.44 17.25
N SER A 348 26.09 12.44 16.37
CA SER A 348 26.28 11.05 16.77
C SER A 348 27.57 10.92 17.59
N SER A 349 27.56 10.13 18.66
CA SER A 349 28.77 9.87 19.46
C SER A 349 29.82 9.05 18.72
N PHE A 350 29.45 8.52 17.57
CA PHE A 350 30.30 7.78 16.66
C PHE A 350 30.47 8.55 15.36
N SER A 351 31.65 8.43 14.75
CA SER A 351 31.90 8.89 13.39
C SER A 351 30.98 8.16 12.41
N GLU A 352 30.54 8.85 11.38
CA GLU A 352 29.89 8.18 10.24
C GLU A 352 30.88 7.17 9.68
N SER A 353 30.42 5.95 9.42
CA SER A 353 31.23 4.97 8.69
C SER A 353 31.68 5.60 7.38
N GLY A 354 32.95 5.41 7.00
CA GLY A 354 33.44 5.93 5.72
C GLY A 354 32.60 5.45 4.54
N ASP A 355 32.51 6.28 3.49
CA ASP A 355 31.81 5.91 2.26
C ASP A 355 32.36 4.58 1.75
N THR A 356 31.47 3.60 1.56
CA THR A 356 31.82 2.35 0.90
C THR A 356 31.85 2.58 -0.61
N ALA A 357 32.69 1.85 -1.34
CA ALA A 357 32.64 1.85 -2.79
C ALA A 357 31.22 1.52 -3.27
N SER A 358 30.81 2.15 -4.37
CA SER A 358 29.48 1.96 -4.96
C SER A 358 29.14 0.50 -5.28
N LEU A 359 30.16 -0.33 -5.52
CA LEU A 359 30.05 -1.78 -5.63
C LEU A 359 31.14 -2.46 -4.79
N ARG A 360 30.86 -3.66 -4.30
CA ARG A 360 31.87 -4.48 -3.63
C ARG A 360 32.83 -5.07 -4.67
N THR A 361 34.11 -4.70 -4.56
CA THR A 361 35.14 -5.09 -5.55
C THR A 361 35.96 -6.31 -5.13
N ASN A 362 35.92 -6.70 -3.85
CA ASN A 362 36.55 -7.92 -3.34
C ASN A 362 35.64 -9.15 -3.54
N VAL A 363 35.53 -9.62 -4.78
CA VAL A 363 34.70 -10.75 -5.17
C VAL A 363 35.49 -11.74 -6.03
N GLY A 364 35.01 -12.99 -6.12
CA GLY A 364 35.62 -14.00 -6.99
C GLY A 364 35.53 -13.62 -8.49
N PRO A 365 36.37 -14.22 -9.35
CA PRO A 365 36.45 -13.86 -10.78
C PRO A 365 35.12 -14.05 -11.53
N ASP A 366 34.35 -15.09 -11.18
CA ASP A 366 33.03 -15.34 -11.80
C ASP A 366 32.00 -14.27 -11.41
N CYS A 367 31.99 -13.88 -10.12
CA CYS A 367 31.13 -12.81 -9.63
C CYS A 367 31.52 -11.45 -10.24
N GLN A 368 32.82 -11.17 -10.36
CA GLN A 368 33.30 -9.96 -11.02
C GLN A 368 32.79 -9.87 -12.47
N ALA A 369 32.93 -10.95 -13.25
CA ALA A 369 32.44 -10.98 -14.63
C ALA A 369 30.93 -10.74 -14.70
N ALA A 370 30.16 -11.37 -13.79
CA ALA A 370 28.71 -11.19 -13.72
C ALA A 370 28.29 -9.78 -13.28
N MET A 371 29.03 -9.14 -12.37
CA MET A 371 28.78 -7.77 -11.94
C MET A 371 29.10 -6.76 -13.05
N ILE A 372 30.18 -6.99 -13.81
CA ILE A 372 30.53 -6.17 -14.98
C ILE A 372 29.45 -6.29 -16.06
N ASP A 373 28.92 -7.50 -16.29
CA ASP A 373 27.82 -7.72 -17.24
C ASP A 373 26.54 -6.99 -16.82
N LEU A 374 26.25 -6.93 -15.52
CA LEU A 374 25.05 -6.28 -14.98
C LEU A 374 25.14 -4.74 -14.93
N HIS A 375 26.23 -4.20 -14.38
CA HIS A 375 26.40 -2.75 -14.11
C HIS A 375 27.19 -2.01 -15.19
N GLY A 376 27.90 -2.74 -16.05
CA GLY A 376 28.81 -2.19 -17.04
C GLY A 376 30.23 -1.97 -16.49
N GLN A 377 31.19 -1.97 -17.42
CA GLN A 377 32.61 -1.82 -17.09
C GLN A 377 32.94 -0.48 -16.43
N GLU A 378 32.27 0.60 -16.84
CA GLU A 378 32.53 1.96 -16.35
C GLU A 378 32.18 2.11 -14.85
N GLU A 379 31.05 1.55 -14.43
CA GLU A 379 30.62 1.54 -13.03
C GLU A 379 31.53 0.67 -12.16
N TRP A 380 31.98 -0.47 -12.69
CA TRP A 380 32.96 -1.33 -12.03
C TRP A 380 34.30 -0.62 -11.83
N ASP A 381 34.84 -0.01 -12.88
CA ASP A 381 36.12 0.71 -12.81
C ASP A 381 36.03 1.90 -11.84
N ARG A 382 34.87 2.58 -11.79
CA ARG A 382 34.61 3.63 -10.80
C ARG A 382 34.60 3.07 -9.37
N ALA A 383 33.94 1.94 -9.14
CA ALA A 383 33.94 1.30 -7.83
C ALA A 383 35.34 0.82 -7.41
N VAL A 384 36.16 0.34 -8.34
CA VAL A 384 37.57 -0.02 -8.09
C VAL A 384 38.41 1.21 -7.77
N ALA A 385 38.22 2.32 -8.48
CA ALA A 385 38.90 3.58 -8.17
C ALA A 385 38.49 4.10 -6.78
N GLN A 386 37.19 4.07 -6.46
CA GLN A 386 36.68 4.42 -5.13
C GLN A 386 37.27 3.52 -4.06
N GLN A 387 37.30 2.20 -4.26
CA GLN A 387 37.88 1.27 -3.29
C GLN A 387 39.39 1.53 -3.13
N ALA A 388 40.12 1.84 -4.20
CA ALA A 388 41.54 2.17 -4.13
C ALA A 388 41.78 3.49 -3.37
N GLU A 389 40.92 4.49 -3.53
CA GLU A 389 40.95 5.72 -2.73
C GLU A 389 40.65 5.45 -1.25
N ILE A 390 39.64 4.62 -0.97
CA ILE A 390 39.27 4.19 0.39
C ILE A 390 40.43 3.42 1.03
N ASP A 391 41.03 2.48 0.32
CA ASP A 391 42.16 1.67 0.80
C ASP A 391 43.42 2.54 0.99
N ALA A 392 43.68 3.49 0.09
CA ALA A 392 44.76 4.48 0.24
C ALA A 392 44.53 5.42 1.43
N ALA A 393 43.28 5.66 1.82
CA ALA A 393 42.89 6.38 3.02
C ALA A 393 42.91 5.52 4.30
N GLY A 394 43.27 4.23 4.21
CA GLY A 394 43.36 3.30 5.34
C GLY A 394 42.21 2.30 5.47
N GLY A 395 41.38 2.13 4.43
CA GLY A 395 40.20 1.28 4.40
C GLY A 395 38.91 2.02 4.79
N VAL A 396 37.76 1.32 4.75
CA VAL A 396 36.50 1.88 5.25
C VAL A 396 36.68 2.21 6.72
N GLN A 397 36.73 3.50 7.06
CA GLN A 397 36.90 3.93 8.44
C GLN A 397 35.76 3.35 9.27
N THR A 398 36.11 2.43 10.17
CA THR A 398 35.18 1.88 11.15
C THR A 398 34.63 3.02 11.98
N SER A 399 33.33 2.99 12.25
CA SER A 399 32.66 3.97 13.09
C SER A 399 33.28 3.96 14.50
N GLU A 400 34.22 4.87 14.71
CA GLU A 400 34.92 5.05 15.98
C GLU A 400 34.20 6.10 16.82
N ARG A 401 34.21 5.90 18.14
CA ARG A 401 33.67 6.88 19.08
C ARG A 401 34.47 8.18 18.95
N LEU A 402 33.78 9.27 18.60
CA LEU A 402 34.41 10.58 18.45
C LEU A 402 35.05 11.01 19.77
N SER A 403 36.28 11.53 19.70
CA SER A 403 36.92 12.18 20.84
C SER A 403 36.11 13.40 21.28
N THR A 404 36.28 13.82 22.53
CA THR A 404 35.57 15.01 23.06
C THR A 404 35.85 16.28 22.25
N GLU A 405 37.04 16.38 21.67
CA GLU A 405 37.45 17.50 20.80
C GLU A 405 36.80 17.41 19.41
N ALA A 406 36.75 16.23 18.79
CA ALA A 406 36.10 16.04 17.50
C ALA A 406 34.56 16.20 17.57
N LEU A 407 33.96 15.81 18.70
CA LEU A 407 32.55 16.08 19.00
C LEU A 407 32.30 17.59 19.10
N ALA A 408 33.17 18.34 19.79
CA ALA A 408 33.06 19.79 19.90
C ALA A 408 33.20 20.48 18.52
N GLU A 409 34.13 20.03 17.68
CA GLU A 409 34.34 20.56 16.34
C GLU A 409 33.15 20.28 15.41
N LYS A 410 32.66 19.03 15.35
CA LYS A 410 31.47 18.69 14.55
C LYS A 410 30.21 19.42 15.06
N THR A 411 30.11 19.63 16.37
CA THR A 411 29.01 20.43 16.95
C THR A 411 29.13 21.89 16.54
N ALA A 412 30.33 22.48 16.57
CA ALA A 412 30.58 23.85 16.12
C ALA A 412 30.28 24.02 14.62
N ALA A 413 30.63 23.03 13.79
CA ALA A 413 30.30 23.01 12.37
C ALA A 413 28.78 22.96 12.12
N LYS A 414 28.04 22.11 12.85
CA LYS A 414 26.57 22.09 12.78
C LYS A 414 25.92 23.40 13.25
N ILE A 415 26.48 24.04 14.28
CA ILE A 415 26.00 25.35 14.75
C ILE A 415 26.23 26.42 13.67
N ALA A 416 27.38 26.41 13.00
CA ALA A 416 27.70 27.37 11.94
C ALA A 416 26.87 27.15 10.66
N ALA A 417 26.50 25.90 10.35
CA ALA A 417 25.69 25.54 9.18
C ALA A 417 24.17 25.54 9.46
N ALA A 418 23.74 25.88 10.67
CA ALA A 418 22.33 25.85 11.05
C ALA A 418 21.52 26.89 10.27
N ALA A 419 20.38 26.47 9.75
CA ALA A 419 19.49 27.36 9.01
C ALA A 419 18.81 28.40 9.94
N PRO A 420 18.49 29.59 9.43
CA PRO A 420 17.78 30.62 10.20
C PRO A 420 16.39 30.18 10.69
N ILE A 421 15.69 29.34 9.93
CA ILE A 421 14.38 28.80 10.30
C ILE A 421 14.49 27.28 10.47
N GLY A 422 14.05 26.78 11.62
CA GLY A 422 14.00 25.36 11.92
C GLY A 422 12.93 24.64 11.09
N THR A 423 13.27 23.45 10.57
CA THR A 423 12.33 22.62 9.80
C THR A 423 11.00 22.38 10.54
N GLY A 424 11.05 22.15 11.85
CA GLY A 424 9.85 21.94 12.67
C GLY A 424 8.94 23.18 12.73
N VAL A 425 9.52 24.37 12.92
CA VAL A 425 8.77 25.63 12.94
C VAL A 425 8.18 25.93 11.56
N ALA A 426 8.95 25.73 10.50
CA ALA A 426 8.49 25.92 9.13
C ALA A 426 7.28 25.03 8.80
N ILE A 427 7.31 23.75 9.19
CA ILE A 427 6.19 22.81 9.01
C ILE A 427 4.95 23.30 9.78
N ILE A 428 5.10 23.70 11.05
CA ILE A 428 3.98 24.22 11.85
C ILE A 428 3.38 25.47 11.20
N VAL A 429 4.21 26.41 10.76
CA VAL A 429 3.77 27.66 10.12
C VAL A 429 2.99 27.37 8.83
N VAL A 430 3.48 26.44 8.00
CA VAL A 430 2.76 26.02 6.79
C VAL A 430 1.41 25.40 7.16
N LEU A 431 1.37 24.44 8.08
CA LEU A 431 0.13 23.76 8.48
C LEU A 431 -0.91 24.73 9.05
N LEU A 432 -0.53 25.59 10.00
CA LEU A 432 -1.43 26.57 10.57
C LEU A 432 -1.84 27.63 9.54
N GLY A 433 -0.93 28.03 8.66
CA GLY A 433 -1.19 28.96 7.55
C GLY A 433 -2.23 28.42 6.57
N LEU A 434 -2.15 27.13 6.23
CA LEU A 434 -3.14 26.45 5.40
C LEU A 434 -4.53 26.46 6.07
N VAL A 435 -4.61 26.23 7.39
CA VAL A 435 -5.89 26.30 8.12
C VAL A 435 -6.47 27.72 8.12
N LEU A 436 -5.65 28.75 8.34
CA LEU A 436 -6.10 30.15 8.28
C LEU A 436 -6.58 30.54 6.87
N SER A 437 -5.84 30.13 5.84
CA SER A 437 -6.20 30.35 4.43
C SER A 437 -7.52 29.67 4.08
N ALA A 438 -7.68 28.40 4.47
CA ALA A 438 -8.92 27.65 4.27
C ALA A 438 -10.10 28.30 5.02
N GLY A 439 -9.91 28.72 6.28
CA GLY A 439 -10.93 29.42 7.04
C GLY A 439 -11.40 30.70 6.36
N ARG A 440 -10.47 31.47 5.78
CA ARG A 440 -10.79 32.67 5.00
C ARG A 440 -11.50 32.36 3.69
N GLY A 441 -11.07 31.31 2.99
CA GLY A 441 -11.66 30.88 1.72
C GLY A 441 -13.07 30.33 1.86
N VAL A 442 -13.39 29.68 2.99
CA VAL A 442 -14.71 29.06 3.24
C VAL A 442 -15.80 30.08 3.53
N SER A 443 -15.48 31.17 4.22
CA SER A 443 -16.44 32.26 4.49
C SER A 443 -15.78 33.63 4.32
N PRO A 444 -15.72 34.13 3.07
CA PRO A 444 -15.15 35.45 2.77
C PRO A 444 -15.90 36.63 3.40
N SER A 445 -17.18 36.50 3.76
CA SER A 445 -17.91 37.55 4.48
C SER A 445 -17.71 37.56 6.00
N ALA A 446 -17.14 36.50 6.60
CA ALA A 446 -16.89 36.46 8.03
C ALA A 446 -15.86 37.51 8.47
N ASP A 447 -15.91 37.91 9.75
CA ASP A 447 -14.96 38.87 10.32
C ASP A 447 -13.53 38.34 10.19
N GLY A 448 -12.71 39.05 9.40
CA GLY A 448 -11.32 38.66 9.13
C GLY A 448 -10.35 38.96 10.27
N ARG A 449 -10.72 39.77 11.26
CA ARG A 449 -9.81 40.21 12.34
C ARG A 449 -9.14 39.04 13.08
N PRO A 450 -9.86 37.97 13.50
CA PRO A 450 -9.22 36.84 14.17
C PRO A 450 -8.26 36.07 13.27
N LEU A 451 -8.55 35.98 11.97
CA LEU A 451 -7.68 35.31 11.00
C LEU A 451 -6.40 36.11 10.75
N ILE A 452 -6.51 37.44 10.68
CA ILE A 452 -5.35 38.35 10.55
C ILE A 452 -4.47 38.27 11.80
N LEU A 453 -5.06 38.25 13.00
CA LEU A 453 -4.32 38.04 14.26
C LEU A 453 -3.58 36.69 14.25
N GLY A 454 -4.21 35.64 13.73
CA GLY A 454 -3.56 34.35 13.52
C GLY A 454 -2.38 34.44 12.57
N ALA A 455 -2.53 35.11 11.44
CA ALA A 455 -1.47 35.29 10.45
C ALA A 455 -0.31 36.12 11.00
N ILE A 456 -0.59 37.17 11.79
CA ILE A 456 0.43 37.91 12.53
C ILE A 456 1.16 36.98 13.51
N GLY A 457 0.46 36.09 14.20
CA GLY A 457 1.05 35.06 15.05
C GLY A 457 2.06 34.18 14.28
N LEU A 458 1.72 33.73 13.07
CA LEU A 458 2.63 32.93 12.23
C LEU A 458 3.87 33.71 11.79
N VAL A 459 3.71 34.97 11.40
CA VAL A 459 4.85 35.83 11.06
C VAL A 459 5.74 36.04 12.28
N LEU A 460 5.14 36.26 13.46
CA LEU A 460 5.88 36.37 14.72
C LEU A 460 6.61 35.07 15.08
N MET A 461 6.03 33.89 14.80
CA MET A 461 6.74 32.62 14.99
C MET A 461 8.01 32.57 14.16
N VAL A 462 7.92 32.88 12.85
CA VAL A 462 9.10 32.90 11.97
C VAL A 462 10.12 33.96 12.43
N LEU A 463 9.68 35.14 12.86
CA LEU A 463 10.57 36.19 13.34
C LEU A 463 11.26 35.81 14.66
N VAL A 464 10.55 35.17 15.60
CA VAL A 464 11.14 34.68 16.84
C VAL A 464 12.16 33.57 16.54
N ASP A 465 11.88 32.70 15.57
CA ASP A 465 12.81 31.67 15.13
C ASP A 465 14.11 32.26 14.56
N ILE A 466 14.00 33.28 13.71
CA ILE A 466 15.16 33.94 13.09
C ILE A 466 15.96 34.77 14.09
N LEU A 467 15.30 35.48 15.01
CA LEU A 467 15.93 36.52 15.82
C LEU A 467 16.32 36.06 17.23
N LEU A 468 15.58 35.11 17.81
CA LEU A 468 15.68 34.77 19.24
C LEU A 468 15.99 33.28 19.49
N ILE A 469 15.78 32.41 18.51
CA ILE A 469 16.09 30.98 18.62
C ILE A 469 17.39 30.72 17.86
N GLY A 470 18.38 30.16 18.56
CA GLY A 470 19.61 29.70 17.97
C GLY A 470 19.78 28.19 18.17
N PRO A 471 20.80 27.58 17.56
CA PRO A 471 21.04 26.13 17.63
C PRO A 471 21.33 25.61 19.05
N VAL A 472 21.70 26.52 19.96
CA VAL A 472 22.03 26.22 21.37
C VAL A 472 20.91 26.57 22.34
N THR A 473 19.77 27.07 21.86
CA THR A 473 18.61 27.40 22.70
C THR A 473 17.99 26.10 23.24
N SER A 474 17.77 25.99 24.56
CA SER A 474 17.14 24.80 25.13
C SER A 474 15.67 24.67 24.66
N SER A 475 15.15 23.43 24.61
CA SER A 475 13.77 23.16 24.23
C SER A 475 12.76 23.90 25.11
N GLY A 476 13.02 24.03 26.42
CA GLY A 476 12.17 24.81 27.33
C GLY A 476 12.16 26.30 27.02
N VAL A 477 13.32 26.91 26.74
CA VAL A 477 13.40 28.33 26.37
C VAL A 477 12.72 28.57 25.02
N MET A 478 12.91 27.68 24.05
CA MET A 478 12.20 27.72 22.76
C MET A 478 10.69 27.74 22.97
N VAL A 479 10.14 26.84 23.80
CA VAL A 479 8.70 26.79 24.10
C VAL A 479 8.22 28.09 24.73
N VAL A 480 8.97 28.67 25.67
CA VAL A 480 8.59 29.93 26.32
C VAL A 480 8.57 31.10 25.32
N LEU A 481 9.61 31.21 24.47
CA LEU A 481 9.69 32.26 23.45
C LEU A 481 8.61 32.12 22.38
N MET A 482 8.27 30.87 22.00
CA MET A 482 7.23 30.58 21.01
C MET A 482 5.81 30.62 21.58
N ALA A 483 5.61 30.59 22.90
CA ALA A 483 4.29 30.47 23.51
C ALA A 483 3.33 31.59 23.10
N LEU A 484 3.79 32.84 23.08
CA LEU A 484 2.95 34.00 22.73
C LEU A 484 2.63 34.08 21.22
N PRO A 485 3.62 33.98 20.30
CA PRO A 485 3.35 33.85 18.87
C PRO A 485 2.41 32.68 18.54
N PHE A 486 2.65 31.53 19.17
CA PHE A 486 1.83 30.33 18.98
C PHE A 486 0.41 30.52 19.52
N ALA A 487 0.22 31.14 20.69
CA ALA A 487 -1.11 31.43 21.22
C ALA A 487 -1.91 32.36 20.30
N LEU A 488 -1.27 33.39 19.71
CA LEU A 488 -1.89 34.27 18.72
C LEU A 488 -2.26 33.50 17.44
N ALA A 489 -1.36 32.67 16.93
CA ALA A 489 -1.64 31.79 15.78
C ALA A 489 -2.84 30.87 16.07
N MET A 490 -2.83 30.21 17.22
CA MET A 490 -3.89 29.29 17.65
C MET A 490 -5.24 29.98 17.85
N TYR A 491 -5.27 31.23 18.31
CA TYR A 491 -6.51 32.02 18.38
C TYR A 491 -7.18 32.15 17.01
N GLY A 492 -6.40 32.49 15.98
CA GLY A 492 -6.88 32.55 14.60
C GLY A 492 -7.27 31.18 14.04
N VAL A 493 -6.48 30.15 14.32
CA VAL A 493 -6.72 28.77 13.84
C VAL A 493 -7.99 28.18 14.45
N VAL A 494 -8.26 28.40 15.74
CA VAL A 494 -9.52 27.98 16.38
C VAL A 494 -10.71 28.66 15.74
N TYR A 495 -10.61 29.95 15.41
CA TYR A 495 -11.66 30.68 14.69
C TYR A 495 -11.85 30.13 13.27
N ALA A 496 -10.76 29.95 12.51
CA ALA A 496 -10.77 29.35 11.18
C ALA A 496 -11.41 27.95 11.18
N THR A 497 -11.06 27.12 12.16
CA THR A 497 -11.61 25.77 12.31
C THR A 497 -13.11 25.79 12.56
N LYS A 498 -13.62 26.75 13.35
CA LYS A 498 -15.06 26.94 13.55
C LYS A 498 -15.78 27.35 12.27
N LEU A 499 -15.17 28.19 11.43
CA LEU A 499 -15.71 28.54 10.11
C LEU A 499 -15.75 27.31 9.19
N CYS A 500 -14.64 26.58 9.08
CA CYS A 500 -14.54 25.34 8.33
C CYS A 500 -15.57 24.29 8.77
N ALA A 501 -15.80 24.13 10.08
CA ALA A 501 -16.77 23.17 10.62
C ALA A 501 -18.25 23.51 10.31
N ARG A 502 -18.55 24.76 9.93
CA ARG A 502 -19.88 25.15 9.44
C ARG A 502 -20.11 24.72 8.00
N ASN A 503 -19.04 24.60 7.21
CA ASN A 503 -19.12 24.11 5.84
C ASN A 503 -19.36 22.60 5.83
N GLU A 504 -20.45 22.18 5.20
CA GLU A 504 -20.86 20.77 5.18
C GLU A 504 -19.85 19.87 4.47
N LEU A 505 -19.29 20.32 3.33
CA LEU A 505 -18.30 19.56 2.58
C LEU A 505 -17.05 19.30 3.44
N ILE A 506 -16.51 20.33 4.08
CA ILE A 506 -15.33 20.16 4.93
C ILE A 506 -15.67 19.27 6.12
N ARG A 507 -16.81 19.50 6.78
CA ARG A 507 -17.21 18.71 7.95
C ARG A 507 -17.35 17.21 7.67
N VAL A 508 -17.78 16.83 6.46
CA VAL A 508 -18.03 15.43 6.09
C VAL A 508 -16.79 14.76 5.48
N VAL A 509 -16.04 15.48 4.64
CA VAL A 509 -14.93 14.93 3.83
C VAL A 509 -13.60 14.96 4.57
N PHE A 510 -13.36 16.03 5.33
CA PHE A 510 -12.07 16.27 5.95
C PHE A 510 -11.69 15.23 7.00
N PRO A 511 -12.58 14.74 7.89
CA PRO A 511 -12.16 13.80 8.92
C PRO A 511 -11.66 12.44 8.37
N PRO A 512 -12.37 11.77 7.43
CA PRO A 512 -11.84 10.57 6.77
C PRO A 512 -10.55 10.83 5.99
N LEU A 513 -10.46 11.98 5.30
CA LEU A 513 -9.26 12.37 4.56
C LEU A 513 -8.06 12.53 5.51
N MET A 514 -8.22 13.22 6.63
CA MET A 514 -7.16 13.38 7.64
C MET A 514 -6.72 12.05 8.21
N LEU A 515 -7.64 11.09 8.38
CA LEU A 515 -7.29 9.75 8.82
C LEU A 515 -6.43 9.02 7.77
N ILE A 516 -6.83 9.06 6.50
CA ILE A 516 -6.06 8.48 5.39
C ILE A 516 -4.67 9.14 5.29
N VAL A 517 -4.60 10.47 5.37
CA VAL A 517 -3.34 11.22 5.34
C VAL A 517 -2.47 10.92 6.57
N ALA A 518 -3.04 10.75 7.76
CA ALA A 518 -2.27 10.38 8.95
C ALA A 518 -1.67 8.97 8.82
N VAL A 519 -2.47 8.01 8.36
CA VAL A 519 -2.05 6.63 8.11
C VAL A 519 -0.99 6.59 7.01
N LEU A 520 -1.30 7.08 5.81
CA LEU A 520 -0.37 7.07 4.68
C LEU A 520 0.85 7.92 5.00
N GLY A 521 0.71 9.11 5.54
CA GLY A 521 1.84 9.97 5.92
C GLY A 521 2.80 9.29 6.90
N SER A 522 2.29 8.50 7.86
CA SER A 522 3.14 7.75 8.78
C SER A 522 3.92 6.61 8.11
N ILE A 523 3.34 5.99 7.06
CA ILE A 523 3.98 4.92 6.27
C ILE A 523 4.95 5.51 5.25
N LEU A 524 4.48 6.46 4.44
CA LEU A 524 5.24 7.10 3.36
C LEU A 524 6.41 7.93 3.90
N GLY A 525 6.26 8.51 5.10
CA GLY A 525 7.32 9.26 5.78
C GLY A 525 8.27 8.40 6.61
N GLY A 526 8.19 7.06 6.53
CA GLY A 526 9.07 6.14 7.25
C GLY A 526 8.96 6.20 8.78
N ILE A 527 7.90 6.84 9.32
CA ILE A 527 7.73 7.05 10.76
C ILE A 527 7.33 5.75 11.44
N THR A 528 6.42 4.98 10.83
CA THR A 528 5.95 3.71 11.37
C THR A 528 5.75 2.65 10.29
N ASN A 529 5.87 1.38 10.69
CA ASN A 529 5.50 0.25 9.84
C ASN A 529 3.98 0.26 9.54
N PRO A 530 3.53 -0.47 8.50
CA PRO A 530 2.11 -0.53 8.12
C PRO A 530 1.18 -0.93 9.26
N THR A 531 1.63 -1.76 10.21
CA THR A 531 0.80 -2.30 11.29
C THR A 531 0.45 -1.26 12.36
N PRO A 532 1.41 -0.54 12.98
CA PRO A 532 1.09 0.62 13.82
C PRO A 532 0.28 1.70 13.10
N ALA A 533 0.58 1.98 11.82
CA ALA A 533 -0.17 2.93 11.01
C ALA A 533 -1.64 2.49 10.83
N ALA A 534 -1.88 1.21 10.53
CA ALA A 534 -3.22 0.65 10.44
C ALA A 534 -3.97 0.71 11.77
N ALA A 535 -3.29 0.48 12.91
CA ALA A 535 -3.89 0.61 14.23
C ALA A 535 -4.29 2.06 14.56
N LEU A 536 -3.47 3.05 14.18
CA LEU A 536 -3.83 4.47 14.24
C LEU A 536 -5.08 4.76 13.40
N GLY A 537 -5.15 4.19 12.19
CA GLY A 537 -6.32 4.24 11.31
C GLY A 537 -7.58 3.67 11.96
N ALA A 538 -7.52 2.45 12.46
CA ALA A 538 -8.64 1.78 13.13
C ALA A 538 -9.11 2.55 14.37
N GLY A 539 -8.18 2.99 15.23
CA GLY A 539 -8.48 3.79 16.40
C GLY A 539 -9.13 5.13 16.04
N GLY A 540 -8.60 5.82 15.03
CA GLY A 540 -9.18 7.06 14.52
C GLY A 540 -10.58 6.88 13.90
N ALA A 541 -10.82 5.78 13.18
CA ALA A 541 -12.15 5.45 12.66
C ALA A 541 -13.17 5.16 13.78
N ILE A 542 -12.76 4.43 14.82
CA ILE A 542 -13.58 4.19 16.02
C ILE A 542 -13.94 5.52 16.69
N MET A 543 -12.96 6.39 16.89
CA MET A 543 -13.18 7.72 17.48
C MET A 543 -14.10 8.58 16.59
N LEU A 544 -13.90 8.59 15.27
CA LEU A 544 -14.72 9.35 14.33
C LEU A 544 -16.17 8.83 14.29
N ALA A 545 -16.35 7.52 14.28
CA ALA A 545 -17.67 6.89 14.35
C ALA A 545 -18.37 7.23 15.68
N ALA A 546 -17.66 7.21 16.81
CA ALA A 546 -18.20 7.59 18.11
C ALA A 546 -18.56 9.09 18.16
N TYR A 547 -17.70 9.96 17.62
CA TYR A 547 -17.97 11.40 17.49
C TYR A 547 -19.29 11.66 16.76
N ARG A 548 -19.47 11.01 15.61
CA ARG A 548 -20.71 11.14 14.83
C ARG A 548 -21.89 10.60 15.63
N LYS A 549 -21.77 9.40 16.20
CA LYS A 549 -22.88 8.75 16.90
C LYS A 549 -23.35 9.55 18.12
N LEU A 550 -22.44 10.19 18.85
CA LEU A 550 -22.79 11.10 19.94
C LEU A 550 -23.58 12.30 19.44
N LYS A 551 -23.17 12.87 18.30
CA LYS A 551 -23.89 13.99 17.68
C LYS A 551 -25.28 13.59 17.20
N ASP A 552 -25.42 12.41 16.60
CA ASP A 552 -26.73 11.86 16.18
C ASP A 552 -27.67 11.58 17.38
N GLN A 553 -27.12 11.47 18.59
CA GLN A 553 -27.86 11.26 19.85
C GLN A 553 -28.00 12.55 20.69
N ASP A 554 -27.68 13.72 20.13
CA ASP A 554 -27.65 15.02 20.83
C ASP A 554 -26.78 15.02 22.11
N ARG A 555 -25.78 14.14 22.17
CA ARG A 555 -24.79 14.06 23.26
C ARG A 555 -23.53 14.83 22.91
N SER A 556 -22.88 15.38 23.94
CA SER A 556 -21.64 16.15 23.80
C SER A 556 -20.48 15.25 23.32
N PRO A 557 -19.87 15.52 22.15
CA PRO A 557 -18.72 14.75 21.65
C PRO A 557 -17.37 15.25 22.23
N LYS A 558 -17.39 16.11 23.25
CA LYS A 558 -16.18 16.76 23.80
C LYS A 558 -15.09 15.78 24.21
N ILE A 559 -15.44 14.63 24.81
CA ILE A 559 -14.46 13.63 25.23
C ILE A 559 -13.63 13.14 24.04
N ILE A 560 -14.28 12.88 22.90
CA ILE A 560 -13.60 12.43 21.69
C ILE A 560 -12.67 13.53 21.15
N ILE A 561 -13.15 14.78 21.09
CA ILE A 561 -12.36 15.93 20.61
C ILE A 561 -11.10 16.12 21.48
N TRP A 562 -11.26 16.12 22.81
CA TRP A 562 -10.12 16.25 23.73
C TRP A 562 -9.16 15.07 23.63
N SER A 563 -9.66 13.87 23.30
CA SER A 563 -8.83 12.68 23.13
C SER A 563 -8.00 12.75 21.86
N THR A 564 -8.59 13.25 20.75
CA THR A 564 -7.84 13.54 19.53
C THR A 564 -6.80 14.64 19.77
N LEU A 565 -7.15 15.69 20.53
CA LEU A 565 -6.19 16.73 20.93
C LEU A 565 -5.05 16.15 21.77
N ALA A 566 -5.35 15.23 22.69
CA ALA A 566 -4.35 14.59 23.53
C ALA A 566 -3.35 13.76 22.71
N ILE A 567 -3.80 13.07 21.64
CA ILE A 567 -2.90 12.39 20.69
C ILE A 567 -1.95 13.39 20.03
N ILE A 568 -2.47 14.54 19.57
CA ILE A 568 -1.65 15.60 18.94
C ILE A 568 -0.63 16.14 19.94
N ILE A 569 -1.04 16.40 21.19
CA ILE A 569 -0.14 16.85 22.26
C ILE A 569 0.96 15.82 22.52
N CYS A 570 0.61 14.53 22.60
CA CYS A 570 1.56 13.45 22.81
C CYS A 570 2.62 13.41 21.70
N ILE A 571 2.19 13.50 20.43
CA ILE A 571 3.10 13.54 19.27
C ILE A 571 3.99 14.78 19.31
N LEU A 572 3.42 15.97 19.54
CA LEU A 572 4.19 17.21 19.57
C LEU A 572 5.23 17.20 20.70
N VAL A 573 4.87 16.73 21.89
CA VAL A 573 5.81 16.65 23.01
C VAL A 573 6.90 15.61 22.72
N GLY A 574 6.54 14.44 22.17
CA GLY A 574 7.50 13.40 21.82
C GLY A 574 8.48 13.78 20.69
N VAL A 575 8.09 14.67 19.79
CA VAL A 575 8.98 15.18 18.71
C VAL A 575 9.94 16.26 19.23
N ASN A 576 9.51 17.09 20.19
CA ASN A 576 10.30 18.25 20.64
C ASN A 576 11.13 18.02 21.91
N PHE A 577 10.80 16.99 22.69
CA PHE A 577 11.46 16.68 23.96
C PHE A 577 11.92 15.23 24.01
N ASP A 578 13.09 15.00 24.61
CA ASP A 578 13.54 13.65 24.92
C ASP A 578 12.77 13.10 26.12
N LEU A 579 11.99 12.04 25.88
CA LEU A 579 11.14 11.38 26.89
C LEU A 579 11.86 10.23 27.63
N ARG A 580 13.15 10.00 27.36
CA ARG A 580 13.94 8.93 27.98
C ARG A 580 14.36 9.33 29.39
N ILE A 581 13.54 8.94 30.38
CA ILE A 581 13.75 9.28 31.81
C ILE A 581 14.67 8.32 32.57
N ASN A 582 15.06 7.19 31.99
CA ASN A 582 15.91 6.18 32.65
C ASN A 582 17.42 6.42 32.47
N GLN A 583 17.83 7.67 32.26
CA GLN A 583 19.23 8.05 32.08
C GLN A 583 19.72 8.88 33.28
N ASP A 584 21.01 8.79 33.61
CA ASP A 584 21.59 9.63 34.65
C ASP A 584 21.70 11.09 34.16
N GLY A 585 21.21 12.04 34.96
CA GLY A 585 21.30 13.48 34.63
C GLY A 585 20.16 14.06 33.77
N VAL A 586 18.98 13.44 33.76
CA VAL A 586 17.79 13.93 33.02
C VAL A 586 17.38 15.33 33.49
N SER A 587 17.18 16.25 32.53
CA SER A 587 16.77 17.63 32.81
C SER A 587 15.35 17.72 33.40
N PHE A 588 15.07 18.79 34.17
CA PHE A 588 13.72 19.07 34.67
C PHE A 588 12.69 19.24 33.53
N GLU A 589 13.10 19.82 32.41
CA GLU A 589 12.26 20.01 31.22
C GLU A 589 11.80 18.66 30.64
N SER A 590 12.70 17.70 30.51
CA SER A 590 12.41 16.34 30.04
C SER A 590 11.44 15.60 30.97
N TRP A 591 11.55 15.80 32.29
CA TRP A 591 10.58 15.24 33.25
C TRP A 591 9.18 15.83 33.08
N VAL A 592 9.07 17.16 32.95
CA VAL A 592 7.78 17.81 32.71
C VAL A 592 7.17 17.34 31.39
N ALA A 593 7.97 17.28 30.32
CA ALA A 593 7.54 16.77 29.03
C ALA A 593 7.03 15.33 29.11
N PHE A 594 7.74 14.45 29.82
CA PHE A 594 7.30 13.08 30.08
C PHE A 594 5.93 13.03 30.76
N PHE A 595 5.71 13.80 31.84
CA PHE A 595 4.41 13.80 32.53
C PHE A 595 3.28 14.33 31.67
N VAL A 596 3.53 15.37 30.85
CA VAL A 596 2.54 15.91 29.91
C VAL A 596 2.20 14.88 28.83
N ALA A 597 3.21 14.26 28.21
CA ALA A 597 3.02 13.23 27.20
C ALA A 597 2.30 12.00 27.77
N TYR A 598 2.70 11.54 28.96
CA TYR A 598 2.09 10.40 29.64
C TYR A 598 0.63 10.67 30.04
N GLY A 599 0.33 11.87 30.59
CA GLY A 599 -1.04 12.28 30.89
C GLY A 599 -1.92 12.37 29.63
N ALA A 600 -1.38 12.91 28.55
CA ALA A 600 -2.05 12.97 27.25
C ALA A 600 -2.29 11.57 26.68
N TYR A 601 -1.32 10.66 26.79
CA TYR A 601 -1.44 9.27 26.39
C TYR A 601 -2.56 8.55 27.15
N ILE A 602 -2.60 8.65 28.49
CA ILE A 602 -3.67 8.05 29.30
C ILE A 602 -5.03 8.60 28.90
N TYR A 603 -5.14 9.92 28.68
CA TYR A 603 -6.39 10.53 28.27
C TYR A 603 -6.84 10.04 26.87
N ALA A 604 -5.91 9.89 25.93
CA ALA A 604 -6.18 9.33 24.61
C ALA A 604 -6.69 7.89 24.69
N VAL A 605 -6.05 7.04 25.52
CA VAL A 605 -6.49 5.65 25.75
C VAL A 605 -7.88 5.61 26.38
N PHE A 606 -8.15 6.46 27.39
CA PHE A 606 -9.48 6.62 27.97
C PHE A 606 -10.51 7.02 26.91
N GLY A 607 -10.17 7.97 26.05
CA GLY A 607 -10.99 8.40 24.91
C GLY A 607 -11.34 7.29 23.94
N LEU A 608 -10.37 6.44 23.60
CA LEU A 608 -10.57 5.30 22.72
C LEU A 608 -11.48 4.25 23.38
N LEU A 609 -11.27 3.93 24.65
CA LEU A 609 -12.15 3.02 25.41
C LEU A 609 -13.57 3.57 25.53
N PHE A 610 -13.71 4.88 25.76
CA PHE A 610 -15.00 5.55 25.77
C PHE A 610 -15.67 5.49 24.39
N ALA A 611 -14.92 5.67 23.30
CA ALA A 611 -15.43 5.51 21.94
C ALA A 611 -15.94 4.09 21.69
N CYS A 612 -15.18 3.07 22.10
CA CYS A 612 -15.62 1.67 22.04
C CYS A 612 -16.90 1.44 22.84
N TRP A 613 -17.00 1.98 24.06
CA TRP A 613 -18.21 1.88 24.89
C TRP A 613 -19.43 2.53 24.20
N VAL A 614 -19.27 3.73 23.63
CA VAL A 614 -20.34 4.43 22.90
C VAL A 614 -20.80 3.62 21.69
N LEU A 615 -19.86 3.07 20.91
CA LEU A 615 -20.21 2.26 19.74
C LEU A 615 -20.83 0.91 20.12
N TYR A 616 -20.40 0.31 21.22
CA TYR A 616 -20.99 -0.92 21.75
C TYR A 616 -22.44 -0.69 22.22
N THR A 617 -22.65 0.28 23.11
CA THR A 617 -23.98 0.62 23.64
C THR A 617 -24.95 1.10 22.56
N SER A 618 -24.44 1.63 21.46
CA SER A 618 -25.26 2.09 20.34
C SER A 618 -25.45 1.05 19.22
N GLY A 619 -24.95 -0.18 19.41
CA GLY A 619 -25.14 -1.31 18.50
C GLY A 619 -24.31 -1.28 17.22
N VAL A 620 -23.34 -0.37 17.10
CA VAL A 620 -22.47 -0.23 15.92
C VAL A 620 -21.24 -1.12 16.02
N LEU A 621 -20.65 -1.29 17.21
CA LEU A 621 -19.41 -2.05 17.37
C LEU A 621 -19.59 -3.55 17.11
N THR A 622 -20.70 -4.14 17.54
CA THR A 622 -20.99 -5.57 17.38
C THR A 622 -20.97 -6.03 15.91
N PRO A 623 -21.69 -5.39 14.96
CA PRO A 623 -21.57 -5.76 13.55
C PRO A 623 -20.18 -5.44 12.98
N VAL A 624 -19.52 -4.37 13.42
CA VAL A 624 -18.16 -4.04 12.99
C VAL A 624 -17.18 -5.17 13.32
N VAL A 625 -17.17 -5.63 14.58
CA VAL A 625 -16.29 -6.73 15.04
C VAL A 625 -16.64 -8.03 14.33
N ARG A 626 -17.93 -8.34 14.15
CA ARG A 626 -18.37 -9.57 13.47
C ARG A 626 -17.93 -9.62 12.00
N GLU A 627 -18.17 -8.54 11.26
CA GLU A 627 -17.75 -8.49 9.85
C GLU A 627 -16.23 -8.46 9.71
N THR A 628 -15.52 -7.74 10.59
CA THR A 628 -14.05 -7.75 10.63
C THR A 628 -13.51 -9.16 10.88
N ALA A 629 -14.08 -9.87 11.87
CA ALA A 629 -13.71 -11.25 12.17
C ALA A 629 -14.01 -12.18 10.99
N LYS A 630 -15.17 -12.04 10.33
CA LYS A 630 -15.55 -12.84 9.17
C LYS A 630 -14.57 -12.67 8.00
N VAL A 631 -14.27 -11.44 7.62
CA VAL A 631 -13.32 -11.13 6.52
C VAL A 631 -11.93 -11.63 6.88
N THR A 632 -11.47 -11.38 8.11
CA THR A 632 -10.14 -11.81 8.53
C THR A 632 -10.03 -13.34 8.59
N SER A 633 -11.01 -14.04 9.18
CA SER A 633 -11.04 -15.50 9.19
C SER A 633 -11.03 -16.08 7.78
N MET A 634 -11.76 -15.48 6.83
CA MET A 634 -11.70 -15.88 5.43
C MET A 634 -10.29 -15.77 4.85
N VAL A 635 -9.60 -14.64 5.03
CA VAL A 635 -8.21 -14.43 4.56
C VAL A 635 -7.27 -15.46 5.18
N PHE A 636 -7.34 -15.68 6.49
CA PHE A 636 -6.49 -16.65 7.19
C PHE A 636 -6.75 -18.09 6.76
N THR A 637 -8.02 -18.48 6.58
CA THR A 637 -8.35 -19.84 6.11
C THR A 637 -7.91 -20.04 4.66
N ILE A 638 -8.04 -19.03 3.78
CA ILE A 638 -7.48 -19.07 2.41
C ILE A 638 -5.96 -19.26 2.46
N LEU A 639 -5.26 -18.50 3.30
CA LEU A 639 -3.82 -18.63 3.46
C LEU A 639 -3.44 -20.04 3.91
N ILE A 640 -4.09 -20.61 4.93
CA ILE A 640 -3.83 -21.98 5.38
C ILE A 640 -4.12 -23.01 4.27
N GLY A 641 -5.29 -22.91 3.62
CA GLY A 641 -5.68 -23.80 2.54
C GLY A 641 -4.71 -23.74 1.36
N SER A 642 -4.26 -22.54 0.99
CA SER A 642 -3.28 -22.34 -0.09
C SER A 642 -1.94 -23.00 0.21
N GLN A 643 -1.48 -23.04 1.48
CA GLN A 643 -0.24 -23.74 1.82
C GLN A 643 -0.36 -25.25 1.61
N LEU A 644 -1.52 -25.85 1.94
CA LEU A 644 -1.78 -27.26 1.67
C LEU A 644 -1.73 -27.54 0.17
N LEU A 645 -2.45 -26.75 -0.63
CA LEU A 645 -2.49 -26.92 -2.08
C LEU A 645 -1.10 -26.70 -2.72
N ASN A 646 -0.39 -25.66 -2.30
CA ASN A 646 0.94 -25.34 -2.83
C ASN A 646 1.94 -26.48 -2.54
N LEU A 647 1.92 -27.04 -1.33
CA LEU A 647 2.79 -28.18 -1.00
C LEU A 647 2.43 -29.45 -1.76
N VAL A 648 1.16 -29.68 -2.08
CA VAL A 648 0.76 -30.78 -2.96
C VAL A 648 1.35 -30.58 -4.35
N VAL A 649 1.24 -29.38 -4.94
CA VAL A 649 1.84 -29.04 -6.24
C VAL A 649 3.37 -29.21 -6.24
N ILE A 650 4.04 -28.79 -5.17
CA ILE A 650 5.48 -29.00 -4.98
C ILE A 650 5.81 -30.50 -4.92
N SER A 651 4.98 -31.29 -4.23
CA SER A 651 5.33 -32.66 -3.87
C SER A 651 5.49 -33.59 -5.07
N PHE A 652 4.72 -33.36 -6.14
CA PHE A 652 4.80 -34.10 -7.39
C PHE A 652 5.61 -33.37 -8.49
N GLY A 653 6.24 -32.24 -8.17
CA GLY A 653 7.10 -31.47 -9.09
C GLY A 653 6.37 -30.47 -10.00
N GLY A 654 5.09 -30.17 -9.76
CA GLY A 654 4.29 -29.26 -10.59
C GLY A 654 4.81 -27.83 -10.60
N GLU A 655 5.29 -27.30 -9.46
CA GLU A 655 5.88 -25.95 -9.40
C GLU A 655 7.12 -25.83 -10.30
N HIS A 656 8.05 -26.78 -10.16
CA HIS A 656 9.28 -26.79 -10.95
C HIS A 656 8.99 -26.93 -12.44
N TYR A 657 8.00 -27.75 -12.80
CA TYR A 657 7.56 -27.92 -14.18
C TYR A 657 7.07 -26.60 -14.79
N ILE A 658 6.21 -25.86 -14.09
CA ILE A 658 5.71 -24.55 -14.54
C ILE A 658 6.87 -23.54 -14.63
N GLN A 659 7.75 -23.50 -13.64
CA GLN A 659 8.90 -22.59 -13.64
C GLN A 659 9.87 -22.89 -14.77
N GLN A 660 10.16 -24.17 -15.05
CA GLN A 660 11.00 -24.58 -16.17
C GLN A 660 10.37 -24.24 -17.52
N PHE A 661 9.05 -24.37 -17.65
CA PHE A 661 8.31 -23.94 -18.84
C PHE A 661 8.46 -22.42 -19.05
N LEU A 662 8.23 -21.62 -18.00
CA LEU A 662 8.36 -20.16 -18.09
C LEU A 662 9.82 -19.72 -18.35
N ARG A 663 10.81 -20.39 -17.76
CA ARG A 663 12.25 -20.12 -18.00
C ARG A 663 12.76 -20.61 -19.35
N SER A 664 11.97 -21.41 -20.08
CA SER A 664 12.35 -21.89 -21.42
C SER A 664 12.28 -20.79 -22.48
N PHE A 665 11.52 -19.73 -22.22
CA PHE A 665 11.47 -18.56 -23.09
C PHE A 665 12.69 -17.67 -22.84
N ASP A 666 13.44 -17.36 -23.90
CA ASP A 666 14.64 -16.51 -23.81
C ASP A 666 14.32 -15.03 -23.54
N ASN A 667 13.08 -14.59 -23.80
CA ASN A 667 12.67 -13.19 -23.66
C ASN A 667 11.82 -12.98 -22.41
N GLU A 668 12.38 -12.26 -21.43
CA GLU A 668 11.73 -11.90 -20.16
C GLU A 668 10.37 -11.19 -20.37
N LEU A 669 10.23 -10.35 -21.40
CA LEU A 669 8.97 -9.67 -21.72
C LEU A 669 7.88 -10.66 -22.14
N THR A 670 8.25 -11.71 -22.87
CA THR A 670 7.30 -12.75 -23.30
C THR A 670 6.79 -13.53 -22.10
N VAL A 671 7.70 -13.87 -21.17
CA VAL A 671 7.34 -14.53 -19.91
C VAL A 671 6.41 -13.64 -19.08
N PHE A 672 6.75 -12.37 -18.94
CA PHE A 672 5.94 -11.43 -18.17
C PHE A 672 4.52 -11.26 -18.78
N LEU A 673 4.40 -11.06 -20.09
CA LEU A 673 3.10 -10.97 -20.77
C LEU A 673 2.29 -12.26 -20.66
N LEU A 674 2.95 -13.43 -20.78
CA LEU A 674 2.31 -14.73 -20.61
C LEU A 674 1.76 -14.88 -19.20
N VAL A 675 2.54 -14.55 -18.17
CA VAL A 675 2.06 -14.61 -16.79
C VAL A 675 0.93 -13.61 -16.56
N MET A 676 1.03 -12.39 -17.07
CA MET A 676 -0.05 -11.40 -16.98
C MET A 676 -1.35 -11.92 -17.62
N LEU A 677 -1.27 -12.58 -18.78
CA LEU A 677 -2.43 -13.21 -19.41
C LEU A 677 -3.00 -14.35 -18.56
N VAL A 678 -2.14 -15.20 -17.99
CA VAL A 678 -2.57 -16.30 -17.11
C VAL A 678 -3.26 -15.76 -15.86
N LEU A 679 -2.67 -14.76 -15.19
CA LEU A 679 -3.26 -14.12 -14.01
C LEU A 679 -4.60 -13.44 -14.34
N PHE A 680 -4.70 -12.84 -15.52
CA PHE A 680 -5.94 -12.24 -16.01
C PHE A 680 -7.05 -13.28 -16.24
N ILE A 681 -6.72 -14.42 -16.86
CA ILE A 681 -7.71 -15.49 -17.09
C ILE A 681 -8.10 -16.17 -15.78
N LEU A 682 -7.14 -16.41 -14.88
CA LEU A 682 -7.42 -17.04 -13.59
C LEU A 682 -8.31 -16.15 -12.71
N GLY A 683 -8.16 -14.83 -12.77
CA GLY A 683 -8.99 -13.91 -12.01
C GLY A 683 -10.45 -13.83 -12.44
N PHE A 684 -10.84 -14.54 -13.50
CA PHE A 684 -12.25 -14.77 -13.82
C PHE A 684 -12.90 -15.74 -12.83
N VAL A 685 -12.14 -16.68 -12.29
CA VAL A 685 -12.68 -17.76 -11.44
C VAL A 685 -12.17 -17.68 -10.01
N LEU A 686 -10.97 -17.13 -9.82
CA LEU A 686 -10.33 -17.01 -8.52
C LEU A 686 -10.36 -15.57 -8.01
N ASP A 687 -10.53 -15.39 -6.71
CA ASP A 687 -10.39 -14.08 -6.07
C ASP A 687 -8.90 -13.65 -6.06
N PHE A 688 -8.63 -12.35 -5.98
CA PHE A 688 -7.26 -11.83 -5.97
C PHE A 688 -6.45 -12.42 -4.81
N LEU A 689 -7.07 -12.66 -3.65
CA LEU A 689 -6.41 -13.31 -2.50
C LEU A 689 -5.88 -14.68 -2.86
N GLU A 690 -6.66 -15.45 -3.61
CA GLU A 690 -6.33 -16.82 -4.00
C GLU A 690 -5.20 -16.81 -5.02
N ILE A 691 -5.24 -15.89 -5.98
CA ILE A 691 -4.18 -15.73 -6.97
C ILE A 691 -2.86 -15.31 -6.30
N ILE A 692 -2.92 -14.36 -5.37
CA ILE A 692 -1.77 -13.89 -4.60
C ILE A 692 -1.14 -15.01 -3.79
N TYR A 693 -1.92 -15.91 -3.18
CA TYR A 693 -1.37 -16.99 -2.34
C TYR A 693 -1.07 -18.30 -3.08
N ILE A 694 -1.68 -18.55 -4.23
CA ILE A 694 -1.50 -19.79 -5.00
C ILE A 694 -0.57 -19.56 -6.19
N VAL A 695 -0.90 -18.59 -7.05
CA VAL A 695 -0.24 -18.44 -8.35
C VAL A 695 1.05 -17.63 -8.22
N VAL A 696 1.02 -16.49 -7.50
CA VAL A 696 2.19 -15.60 -7.37
C VAL A 696 3.40 -16.32 -6.77
N PRO A 697 3.31 -17.23 -5.78
CA PRO A 697 4.48 -17.99 -5.32
C PRO A 697 5.04 -18.95 -6.38
N ILE A 698 4.21 -19.47 -7.29
CA ILE A 698 4.63 -20.38 -8.36
C ILE A 698 5.37 -19.61 -9.46
N VAL A 699 4.80 -18.48 -9.91
CA VAL A 699 5.34 -17.68 -11.04
C VAL A 699 6.33 -16.60 -10.60
N GLY A 700 6.23 -16.15 -9.35
CA GLY A 700 6.98 -15.03 -8.80
C GLY A 700 8.49 -15.22 -8.79
N PRO A 701 9.05 -16.39 -8.45
CA PRO A 701 10.49 -16.64 -8.58
C PRO A 701 11.03 -16.46 -10.00
N VAL A 702 10.17 -16.61 -11.02
CA VAL A 702 10.55 -16.38 -12.43
C VAL A 702 10.45 -14.90 -12.79
N ILE A 703 9.42 -14.19 -12.32
CA ILE A 703 9.22 -12.78 -12.65
C ILE A 703 10.17 -11.88 -11.84
N TYR A 704 10.19 -12.03 -10.52
CA TYR A 704 11.01 -11.21 -9.62
C TYR A 704 12.49 -11.60 -9.63
N GLY A 705 12.83 -12.77 -10.18
CA GLY A 705 14.21 -13.16 -10.46
C GLY A 705 14.79 -12.55 -11.74
N GLY A 706 13.95 -11.91 -12.56
CA GLY A 706 14.36 -11.22 -13.78
C GLY A 706 14.99 -9.85 -13.53
N THR A 707 15.04 -9.03 -14.58
CA THR A 707 15.65 -7.67 -14.55
C THR A 707 14.66 -6.54 -14.29
N PHE A 708 13.35 -6.81 -14.29
CA PHE A 708 12.33 -5.77 -14.10
C PHE A 708 12.30 -5.22 -12.68
N ASP A 709 12.03 -3.91 -12.57
CA ASP A 709 11.80 -3.25 -11.28
C ASP A 709 10.61 -3.95 -10.56
N PRO A 710 10.83 -4.50 -9.36
CA PRO A 710 9.81 -5.25 -8.64
C PRO A 710 8.62 -4.38 -8.24
N LYS A 711 8.79 -3.06 -8.04
CA LYS A 711 7.70 -2.12 -7.78
C LYS A 711 6.77 -2.06 -8.99
N TRP A 712 7.34 -1.88 -10.19
CA TRP A 712 6.57 -1.83 -11.43
C TRP A 712 5.85 -3.15 -11.70
N VAL A 713 6.54 -4.28 -11.59
CA VAL A 713 5.95 -5.63 -11.74
C VAL A 713 4.75 -5.80 -10.81
N THR A 714 4.92 -5.47 -9.54
CA THR A 714 3.87 -5.66 -8.52
C THR A 714 2.64 -4.80 -8.81
N ILE A 715 2.83 -3.54 -9.23
CA ILE A 715 1.72 -2.65 -9.60
C ILE A 715 1.01 -3.14 -10.86
N MET A 716 1.75 -3.62 -11.87
CA MET A 716 1.15 -4.20 -13.08
C MET A 716 0.29 -5.42 -12.73
N ILE A 717 0.78 -6.31 -11.87
CA ILE A 717 0.00 -7.45 -11.37
C ILE A 717 -1.27 -6.96 -10.65
N ALA A 718 -1.16 -5.96 -9.77
CA ALA A 718 -2.31 -5.42 -9.03
C ALA A 718 -3.40 -4.83 -9.97
N VAL A 719 -3.01 -4.00 -10.94
CA VAL A 719 -3.95 -3.42 -11.91
C VAL A 719 -4.55 -4.49 -12.83
N ASN A 720 -3.78 -5.52 -13.19
CA ASN A 720 -4.27 -6.65 -13.98
C ASN A 720 -5.30 -7.50 -13.23
N LEU A 721 -5.05 -7.80 -11.95
CA LEU A 721 -6.02 -8.47 -11.08
C LEU A 721 -7.31 -7.65 -10.95
N GLN A 722 -7.19 -6.33 -10.83
CA GLN A 722 -8.34 -5.42 -10.83
C GLN A 722 -9.15 -5.48 -12.13
N THR A 723 -8.45 -5.47 -13.27
CA THR A 723 -9.06 -5.55 -14.60
C THR A 723 -9.81 -6.86 -14.79
N SER A 724 -9.19 -7.97 -14.37
CA SER A 724 -9.83 -9.29 -14.38
C SER A 724 -11.12 -9.31 -13.56
N PHE A 725 -11.09 -8.71 -12.37
CA PHE A 725 -12.23 -8.68 -11.45
C PHE A 725 -13.45 -7.91 -12.01
N LEU A 726 -13.24 -7.09 -13.03
CA LEU A 726 -14.26 -6.30 -13.74
C LEU A 726 -14.73 -6.91 -15.06
N THR A 727 -14.01 -7.88 -15.62
CA THR A 727 -14.21 -8.29 -17.02
C THR A 727 -15.36 -9.32 -17.15
N PRO A 728 -16.38 -9.06 -18.00
CA PRO A 728 -17.41 -10.06 -18.31
C PRO A 728 -16.84 -11.29 -19.03
N PRO A 729 -17.47 -12.48 -18.89
CA PRO A 729 -18.72 -12.74 -18.18
C PRO A 729 -18.55 -13.01 -16.68
N PHE A 730 -17.31 -13.13 -16.18
CA PHE A 730 -17.05 -13.70 -14.86
C PHE A 730 -16.65 -12.68 -13.77
N GLY A 731 -16.49 -11.40 -14.10
CA GLY A 731 -16.06 -10.39 -13.13
C GLY A 731 -16.89 -10.38 -11.84
N PHE A 732 -16.28 -10.77 -10.71
CA PHE A 732 -16.92 -10.90 -9.41
C PHE A 732 -17.64 -9.63 -8.95
N ALA A 733 -17.06 -8.45 -9.23
CA ALA A 733 -17.70 -7.18 -8.94
C ALA A 733 -19.07 -7.05 -9.61
N LEU A 734 -19.24 -7.61 -10.81
CA LEU A 734 -20.50 -7.56 -11.56
C LEU A 734 -21.55 -8.45 -10.91
N PHE A 735 -21.16 -9.62 -10.39
CA PHE A 735 -22.07 -10.51 -9.66
C PHE A 735 -22.48 -9.95 -8.31
N TYR A 736 -21.55 -9.31 -7.59
CA TYR A 736 -21.86 -8.61 -6.34
C TYR A 736 -22.86 -7.47 -6.58
N LEU A 737 -22.64 -6.67 -7.62
CA LEU A 737 -23.59 -5.63 -8.00
C LEU A 737 -24.94 -6.22 -8.43
N ARG A 738 -24.93 -7.31 -9.21
CA ARG A 738 -26.15 -8.00 -9.63
C ARG A 738 -26.97 -8.51 -8.43
N GLY A 739 -26.31 -8.96 -7.37
CA GLY A 739 -26.94 -9.44 -6.14
C GLY A 739 -27.75 -8.36 -5.40
N VAL A 740 -27.42 -7.08 -5.59
CA VAL A 740 -28.13 -5.94 -4.97
C VAL A 740 -28.93 -5.09 -5.94
N ALA A 741 -28.74 -5.27 -7.25
CA ALA A 741 -29.43 -4.51 -8.28
C ALA A 741 -30.94 -4.84 -8.32
N PRO A 742 -31.81 -3.83 -8.50
CA PRO A 742 -33.25 -4.04 -8.63
C PRO A 742 -33.58 -4.84 -9.90
N ALA A 743 -34.75 -5.49 -9.92
CA ALA A 743 -35.18 -6.35 -11.03
C ALA A 743 -35.26 -5.65 -12.40
N SER A 744 -35.35 -4.30 -12.42
CA SER A 744 -35.32 -3.51 -13.66
C SER A 744 -33.95 -3.47 -14.35
N VAL A 745 -32.87 -3.79 -13.62
CA VAL A 745 -31.50 -3.81 -14.16
C VAL A 745 -31.14 -5.24 -14.56
N THR A 746 -30.97 -5.47 -15.85
CA THR A 746 -30.58 -6.78 -16.38
C THR A 746 -29.07 -6.99 -16.29
N THR A 747 -28.63 -8.25 -16.28
CA THR A 747 -27.19 -8.60 -16.36
C THR A 747 -26.55 -8.01 -17.61
N GLN A 748 -27.29 -7.91 -18.72
CA GLN A 748 -26.82 -7.31 -19.95
C GLN A 748 -26.55 -5.80 -19.80
N HIS A 749 -27.35 -5.07 -19.01
CA HIS A 749 -27.07 -3.67 -18.69
C HIS A 749 -25.76 -3.53 -17.90
N ILE A 750 -25.52 -4.41 -16.93
CA ILE A 750 -24.28 -4.43 -16.14
C ILE A 750 -23.07 -4.71 -17.03
N TYR A 751 -23.15 -5.72 -17.89
CA TYR A 751 -22.05 -6.08 -18.80
C TYR A 751 -21.75 -4.98 -19.81
N ARG A 752 -22.77 -4.37 -20.44
CA ARG A 752 -22.56 -3.24 -21.34
C ARG A 752 -22.03 -2.02 -20.62
N GLY A 753 -22.48 -1.80 -19.38
CA GLY A 753 -22.04 -0.70 -18.52
C GLY A 753 -20.56 -0.76 -18.17
N ILE A 754 -20.00 -1.95 -17.94
CA ILE A 754 -18.60 -2.08 -17.50
C ILE A 754 -17.58 -2.08 -18.64
N VAL A 755 -17.95 -2.49 -19.87
CA VAL A 755 -17.00 -2.58 -21.01
C VAL A 755 -16.15 -1.32 -21.19
N PRO A 756 -16.70 -0.08 -21.16
CA PRO A 756 -15.88 1.13 -21.27
C PRO A 756 -14.84 1.27 -20.14
N PHE A 757 -15.18 0.87 -18.91
CA PHE A 757 -14.25 0.92 -17.78
C PHE A 757 -13.16 -0.14 -17.88
N VAL A 758 -13.48 -1.34 -18.40
CA VAL A 758 -12.46 -2.36 -18.72
C VAL A 758 -11.51 -1.85 -19.79
N LEU A 759 -12.01 -1.19 -20.84
CA LEU A 759 -11.16 -0.57 -21.87
C LEU A 759 -10.26 0.52 -21.29
N ILE A 760 -10.77 1.33 -20.35
CA ILE A 760 -9.96 2.32 -19.61
C ILE A 760 -8.88 1.64 -18.77
N GLN A 761 -9.19 0.52 -18.12
CA GLN A 761 -8.20 -0.25 -17.36
C GLN A 761 -7.10 -0.85 -18.25
N VAL A 762 -7.46 -1.43 -19.39
CA VAL A 762 -6.49 -1.91 -20.39
C VAL A 762 -5.65 -0.76 -20.92
N ALA A 763 -6.26 0.41 -21.19
CA ALA A 763 -5.52 1.61 -21.56
C ALA A 763 -4.61 2.09 -20.42
N GLY A 764 -5.05 2.01 -19.17
CA GLY A 764 -4.25 2.29 -17.97
C GLY A 764 -3.03 1.37 -17.87
N LEU A 765 -3.20 0.06 -18.05
CA LEU A 765 -2.10 -0.91 -18.13
C LEU A 765 -1.14 -0.56 -19.28
N ALA A 766 -1.64 -0.18 -20.45
CA ALA A 766 -0.79 0.27 -21.56
C ALA A 766 -0.03 1.56 -21.22
N ILE A 767 -0.66 2.51 -20.54
CA ILE A 767 0.02 3.73 -20.07
C ILE A 767 1.14 3.39 -19.09
N LEU A 768 0.88 2.53 -18.09
CA LEU A 768 1.90 2.10 -17.14
C LEU A 768 3.03 1.27 -17.79
N TRP A 769 2.70 0.57 -18.89
CA TRP A 769 3.68 -0.14 -19.70
C TRP A 769 4.62 0.82 -20.45
N PHE A 770 4.08 1.83 -21.14
CA PHE A 770 4.89 2.78 -21.91
C PHE A 770 5.56 3.86 -21.03
N PHE A 771 5.00 4.12 -19.85
CA PHE A 771 5.48 5.14 -18.92
C PHE A 771 5.69 4.55 -17.51
N PRO A 772 6.69 3.66 -17.32
CA PRO A 772 6.98 3.05 -16.02
C PRO A 772 7.32 4.08 -14.94
N ALA A 773 7.81 5.27 -15.33
CA ALA A 773 8.09 6.39 -14.45
C ALA A 773 6.88 6.83 -13.60
N ILE A 774 5.64 6.58 -14.05
CA ILE A 774 4.44 6.88 -13.25
C ILE A 774 4.44 6.08 -11.94
N VAL A 775 5.02 4.88 -11.94
CA VAL A 775 5.14 4.00 -10.78
C VAL A 775 6.38 4.35 -9.94
N THR A 776 7.50 4.72 -10.57
CA THR A 776 8.78 4.90 -9.87
C THR A 776 9.03 6.31 -9.34
N ILE A 777 8.37 7.34 -9.89
CA ILE A 777 8.64 8.75 -9.55
C ILE A 777 8.35 9.10 -8.08
N VAL A 778 7.27 8.60 -7.49
CA VAL A 778 6.95 8.92 -6.08
C VAL A 778 7.95 8.25 -5.14
N PRO A 779 8.27 6.96 -5.28
CA PRO A 779 9.37 6.34 -4.53
C PRO A 779 10.71 7.05 -4.70
N GLU A 780 11.08 7.46 -5.92
CA GLU A 780 12.39 8.12 -6.16
C GLU A 780 12.48 9.52 -5.53
N LEU A 781 11.37 10.26 -5.45
CA LEU A 781 11.33 11.60 -4.85
C LEU A 781 11.30 11.58 -3.31
N MET A 782 10.94 10.44 -2.71
CA MET A 782 10.87 10.27 -1.25
C MET A 782 12.04 9.39 -0.79
N PRO A 783 13.17 9.98 -0.34
CA PRO A 783 14.31 9.18 0.10
C PRO A 783 13.91 8.25 1.26
N ASN A 784 14.39 7.00 1.19
CA ASN A 784 14.18 5.95 2.21
C ASN A 784 14.89 6.26 3.53
#